data_AF-A0A9P8BYK0-F1
#
_entry.id   AF-A0A9P8BYK0-F1
#
_cell.length_a   1.000
_cell.length_b   1.000
_cell.length_c   1.000
_cell.angle_alpha   90.00
_cell.angle_beta   90.00
_cell.angle_gamma   90.00
#
_symmetry.space_group_name_H-M   'P 1'
#
loop_
_entity.id
_entity.type
_entity.pdbx_description
1 polymer ?
#
loop_
_entity_poly.entity_id
_entity_poly.type
_entity_poly.pdbx_seq_one_letter_code
_entity_poly.pdbx_strand_id
1 'polypeptide(L)'
;MQYPVALQLHNFISAPSSPEPNTPLPENTAKVIKITNCRVLRDHKIVEKDAIWIQDGKIIDPHKFFWYQKRLPDVVLDAEGLLVVPGFIETQINGAFGVDFSVPSDQDTYERGLTKVSRGLLKYGTTSYCPTIVSSSAAVYHQVLPLLKPRSGSSDSGASILGAHVEGPFINEARVGAHELKVLQASAKNGFQDFKNVYGFEGDTPEAQRKLNEENLQSVKIITCAPELDGVMESIPDLVKAGITVSVGHSMANTSQAEKAVLQGATFITHLFNAMPQFHHRDPGIIGLLGSRLDLQRPYYGLICDGIHVHPNSVKIAYDSHPEGVILVTDAMSAMGLSPGDYRLGNMDVTKEEDRVVIEGTDTLAGSPHSIDQYTIEQQESLDKQRHDEGSLPTPPGSTPLSPQKMMASGIPSTLDQLPSPTTLKSIVHGIIAARFWKTLIVHTEEYEEHDVYDDCEHYEGSEHRMRIMSLSVSDTDDNADDCERAPYDSFKPQQSQHRQQLDIPSIQQQTAALNSTPPEQGMSECSCHPSSSGDSTEEGKKLAESRQISPSNPTNVNNDGDLCCPSSSVITLDACMRNFIQFTSCSVVEALEAVTLHPAVLLGIQESKGVIKPGADADLVFLSDDLYVKRVFVAGEEVDLGAIQV
;
A
#
# COMPACT_ATOMS: atom_id res chain seq x y z
N MET A 1 -36.62 -7.37 -30.98
CA MET A 1 -35.49 -6.94 -31.83
C MET A 1 -34.25 -7.65 -31.33
N GLN A 2 -33.75 -8.59 -32.13
CA GLN A 2 -32.46 -9.25 -31.93
C GLN A 2 -31.38 -8.36 -32.54
N TYR A 3 -30.29 -8.11 -31.80
CA TYR A 3 -29.05 -7.62 -32.38
C TYR A 3 -28.14 -8.82 -32.71
N PRO A 4 -27.54 -8.87 -33.91
CA PRO A 4 -26.84 -10.06 -34.40
C PRO A 4 -25.39 -10.10 -33.92
N VAL A 5 -25.00 -11.24 -33.34
CA VAL A 5 -23.59 -11.60 -33.15
C VAL A 5 -23.15 -12.38 -34.38
N ALA A 6 -22.47 -11.70 -35.31
CA ALA A 6 -21.71 -12.35 -36.37
C ALA A 6 -20.29 -12.62 -35.86
N LEU A 7 -20.10 -13.76 -35.18
CA LEU A 7 -18.78 -14.32 -34.93
C LEU A 7 -18.28 -14.97 -36.23
N GLN A 8 -17.23 -14.39 -36.82
CA GLN A 8 -16.43 -15.05 -37.86
C GLN A 8 -15.75 -16.29 -37.27
N LEU A 9 -16.36 -17.43 -37.51
CA LEU A 9 -15.79 -18.77 -37.35
C LEU A 9 -14.69 -18.98 -38.40
N HIS A 10 -13.43 -18.62 -38.09
CA HIS A 10 -12.25 -19.26 -38.67
C HIS A 10 -11.03 -19.03 -37.78
N ASN A 11 -10.83 -19.96 -36.85
CA ASN A 11 -9.55 -20.56 -36.42
C ASN A 11 -9.76 -21.25 -35.07
N PHE A 12 -10.47 -22.38 -35.08
CA PHE A 12 -10.31 -23.35 -34.00
C PHE A 12 -8.91 -23.96 -34.16
N ILE A 13 -7.95 -23.39 -33.44
CA ILE A 13 -6.75 -24.13 -33.06
C ILE A 13 -7.27 -25.24 -32.15
N SER A 14 -7.15 -26.48 -32.62
CA SER A 14 -7.46 -27.68 -31.85
C SER A 14 -6.92 -27.55 -30.43
N ALA A 15 -7.73 -27.92 -29.43
CA ALA A 15 -7.23 -28.12 -28.08
C ALA A 15 -5.92 -28.93 -28.16
N PRO A 16 -4.85 -28.55 -27.44
CA PRO A 16 -3.62 -29.31 -27.49
C PRO A 16 -3.96 -30.76 -27.15
N SER A 17 -3.65 -31.66 -28.08
CA SER A 17 -3.77 -33.09 -27.87
C SER A 17 -3.10 -33.42 -26.55
N SER A 18 -3.78 -34.18 -25.69
CA SER A 18 -3.18 -34.76 -24.49
C SER A 18 -1.81 -35.32 -24.88
N PRO A 19 -0.71 -34.96 -24.19
CA PRO A 19 0.60 -35.46 -24.57
C PRO A 19 0.54 -36.98 -24.60
N GLU A 20 1.05 -37.59 -25.67
CA GLU A 20 1.11 -39.04 -25.76
C GLU A 20 1.77 -39.58 -24.48
N PRO A 21 1.24 -40.65 -23.86
CA PRO A 21 1.67 -41.12 -22.54
C PRO A 21 3.14 -41.59 -22.44
N ASN A 22 3.91 -41.46 -23.53
CA ASN A 22 5.31 -41.86 -23.65
C ASN A 22 6.22 -40.83 -24.35
N THR A 23 5.79 -39.57 -24.54
CA THR A 23 6.74 -38.54 -24.99
C THR A 23 7.70 -38.23 -23.85
N PRO A 24 9.02 -38.49 -23.98
CA PRO A 24 9.97 -38.12 -22.93
C PRO A 24 9.90 -36.60 -22.77
N LEU A 25 9.51 -36.14 -21.58
CA LEU A 25 9.75 -34.74 -21.21
C LEU A 25 11.26 -34.49 -21.36
N PRO A 26 11.69 -33.32 -21.87
CA PRO A 26 13.11 -33.02 -21.95
C PRO A 26 13.76 -33.33 -20.60
N GLU A 27 14.90 -34.03 -20.59
CA GLU A 27 15.62 -34.38 -19.36
C GLU A 27 16.07 -33.10 -18.66
N ASN A 28 15.18 -32.49 -17.87
CA ASN A 28 15.54 -31.39 -17.02
C ASN A 28 16.33 -31.98 -15.84
N THR A 29 17.65 -31.94 -15.95
CA THR A 29 18.58 -32.43 -14.92
C THR A 29 18.67 -31.53 -13.70
N ALA A 30 17.91 -30.43 -13.64
CA ALA A 30 17.89 -29.54 -12.50
C ALA A 30 17.57 -30.30 -11.21
N LYS A 31 18.27 -29.87 -10.16
CA LYS A 31 18.14 -30.41 -8.81
C LYS A 31 16.76 -30.08 -8.27
N VAL A 32 16.09 -31.09 -7.72
CA VAL A 32 14.75 -30.96 -7.13
C VAL A 32 14.89 -30.97 -5.61
N ILE A 33 14.40 -29.91 -4.98
CA ILE A 33 14.39 -29.74 -3.53
C ILE A 33 12.96 -29.96 -3.03
N LYS A 34 12.81 -30.75 -1.98
CA LYS A 34 11.56 -30.90 -1.24
C LYS A 34 11.74 -30.37 0.18
N ILE A 35 10.94 -29.40 0.57
CA ILE A 35 10.86 -28.86 1.92
C ILE A 35 9.71 -29.55 2.64
N THR A 36 9.96 -30.06 3.84
CA THR A 36 9.01 -30.87 4.63
C THR A 36 8.95 -30.39 6.07
N ASN A 37 7.97 -30.90 6.84
CA ASN A 37 7.80 -30.54 8.25
C ASN A 37 7.62 -29.01 8.42
N CYS A 38 6.85 -28.39 7.54
CA CYS A 38 6.49 -26.98 7.61
C CYS A 38 4.99 -26.79 7.78
N ARG A 39 4.64 -25.64 8.35
CA ARG A 39 3.36 -24.99 8.11
C ARG A 39 3.52 -24.06 6.92
N VAL A 40 2.53 -23.94 6.04
CA VAL A 40 2.67 -23.16 4.81
C VAL A 40 1.52 -22.18 4.66
N LEU A 41 1.82 -20.91 4.40
CA LEU A 41 0.81 -19.94 3.98
C LEU A 41 0.43 -20.20 2.51
N ARG A 42 -0.79 -20.68 2.28
CA ARG A 42 -1.33 -21.00 0.95
C ARG A 42 -2.83 -20.71 0.93
N ASP A 43 -3.31 -20.11 -0.15
CA ASP A 43 -4.74 -19.87 -0.39
C ASP A 43 -5.44 -19.23 0.82
N HIS A 44 -4.84 -18.16 1.36
CA HIS A 44 -5.34 -17.38 2.51
C HIS A 44 -5.44 -18.17 3.82
N LYS A 45 -4.65 -19.26 3.97
CA LYS A 45 -4.67 -20.12 5.15
C LYS A 45 -3.28 -20.66 5.48
N ILE A 46 -3.07 -20.94 6.76
CA ILE A 46 -1.92 -21.72 7.20
C ILE A 46 -2.29 -23.19 7.13
N VAL A 47 -1.63 -23.93 6.23
CA VAL A 47 -1.81 -25.37 6.04
C VAL A 47 -0.77 -26.12 6.87
N GLU A 48 -1.26 -26.97 7.76
CA GLU A 48 -0.43 -27.82 8.62
C GLU A 48 0.15 -29.01 7.83
N LYS A 49 1.42 -29.34 8.09
CA LYS A 49 2.11 -30.53 7.55
C LYS A 49 2.12 -30.61 6.01
N ASP A 50 2.26 -29.47 5.34
CA ASP A 50 2.42 -29.40 3.89
C ASP A 50 3.89 -29.66 3.48
N ALA A 51 4.15 -29.74 2.18
CA ALA A 51 5.48 -29.81 1.60
C ALA A 51 5.59 -28.90 0.37
N ILE A 52 6.73 -28.23 0.23
CA ILE A 52 7.02 -27.36 -0.92
C ILE A 52 8.06 -28.05 -1.79
N TRP A 53 7.83 -28.07 -3.10
CA TRP A 53 8.75 -28.64 -4.07
C TRP A 53 9.28 -27.54 -4.96
N ILE A 54 10.60 -27.54 -5.18
CA ILE A 54 11.31 -26.49 -5.90
C ILE A 54 12.19 -27.13 -6.97
N GLN A 55 12.17 -26.56 -8.16
CA GLN A 55 13.08 -26.87 -9.25
C GLN A 55 13.33 -25.59 -10.06
N ASP A 56 14.58 -25.32 -10.42
CA ASP A 56 14.98 -24.12 -11.20
C ASP A 56 14.46 -22.80 -10.62
N GLY A 57 14.54 -22.66 -9.30
CA GLY A 57 14.09 -21.48 -8.58
C GLY A 57 12.59 -21.22 -8.61
N LYS A 58 11.79 -22.20 -9.06
CA LYS A 58 10.33 -22.14 -9.10
C LYS A 58 9.71 -23.20 -8.21
N ILE A 59 8.56 -22.88 -7.64
CA ILE A 59 7.71 -23.86 -6.97
C ILE A 59 7.07 -24.76 -8.03
N ILE A 60 7.12 -26.08 -7.83
CA ILE A 60 6.55 -27.07 -8.75
C ILE A 60 5.40 -27.86 -8.12
N ASP A 61 4.53 -28.39 -8.97
CA ASP A 61 3.45 -29.29 -8.57
C ASP A 61 4.01 -30.71 -8.31
N PRO A 62 3.93 -31.23 -7.07
CA PRO A 62 4.47 -32.54 -6.74
C PRO A 62 3.74 -33.69 -7.43
N HIS A 63 2.45 -33.54 -7.74
CA HIS A 63 1.67 -34.57 -8.41
C HIS A 63 2.14 -34.73 -9.85
N LYS A 64 2.28 -33.61 -10.58
CA LYS A 64 2.85 -33.63 -11.94
C LYS A 64 4.27 -34.19 -11.95
N PHE A 65 5.09 -33.80 -10.98
CA PHE A 65 6.46 -34.30 -10.88
C PHE A 65 6.51 -35.82 -10.68
N PHE A 66 5.74 -36.37 -9.73
CA PHE A 66 5.75 -37.80 -9.44
C PHE A 66 5.20 -38.64 -10.61
N TRP A 67 4.07 -38.25 -11.19
CA TRP A 67 3.41 -39.07 -12.22
C TRP A 67 4.11 -39.00 -13.58
N TYR A 68 4.58 -37.83 -14.00
CA TYR A 68 5.17 -37.65 -15.32
C TYR A 68 6.69 -37.84 -15.33
N GLN A 69 7.40 -37.38 -14.30
CA GLN A 69 8.86 -37.48 -14.27
C GLN A 69 9.36 -38.74 -13.53
N LYS A 70 8.53 -39.39 -12.71
CA LYS A 70 8.88 -40.58 -11.91
C LYS A 70 10.19 -40.42 -11.11
N ARG A 71 10.48 -39.20 -10.67
CA ARG A 71 11.67 -38.85 -9.88
C ARG A 71 11.32 -38.65 -8.42
N LEU A 72 12.28 -38.97 -7.56
CA LEU A 72 12.30 -38.58 -6.16
C LEU A 72 12.99 -37.22 -6.02
N PRO A 73 12.78 -36.48 -4.91
CA PRO A 73 13.53 -35.25 -4.67
C PRO A 73 15.01 -35.59 -4.49
N ASP A 74 15.88 -34.78 -5.08
CA ASP A 74 17.34 -34.94 -4.95
C ASP A 74 17.80 -34.51 -3.56
N VAL A 75 17.12 -33.52 -2.96
CA VAL A 75 17.36 -33.04 -1.59
C VAL A 75 16.04 -32.90 -0.85
N VAL A 76 16.02 -33.38 0.39
CA VAL A 76 14.93 -33.16 1.33
C VAL A 76 15.44 -32.26 2.45
N LEU A 77 14.79 -31.11 2.61
CA LEU A 77 15.06 -30.16 3.69
C LEU A 77 13.95 -30.26 4.74
N ASP A 78 14.37 -30.33 6.00
CA ASP A 78 13.46 -30.20 7.15
C ASP A 78 13.29 -28.72 7.46
N ALA A 79 12.05 -28.27 7.60
CA ALA A 79 11.71 -26.90 8.00
C ALA A 79 11.55 -26.76 9.52
N GLU A 80 11.71 -27.83 10.30
CA GLU A 80 11.72 -27.83 11.76
C GLU A 80 10.43 -27.28 12.39
N GLY A 81 9.29 -27.47 11.73
CA GLY A 81 7.99 -26.95 12.17
C GLY A 81 7.76 -25.46 11.90
N LEU A 82 8.73 -24.77 11.29
CA LEU A 82 8.64 -23.35 10.96
C LEU A 82 7.48 -23.07 9.99
N LEU A 83 6.96 -21.86 10.08
CA LEU A 83 5.96 -21.34 9.16
C LEU A 83 6.67 -20.81 7.91
N VAL A 84 6.33 -21.35 6.74
CA VAL A 84 6.89 -20.94 5.45
C VAL A 84 5.88 -20.08 4.71
N VAL A 85 6.33 -18.89 4.33
CA VAL A 85 5.51 -17.85 3.70
C VAL A 85 6.21 -17.35 2.42
N PRO A 86 5.49 -16.74 1.46
CA PRO A 86 6.14 -16.04 0.36
C PRO A 86 7.11 -14.97 0.91
N GLY A 87 8.20 -14.72 0.20
CA GLY A 87 9.11 -13.65 0.59
C GLY A 87 8.44 -12.27 0.61
N PHE A 88 8.86 -11.42 1.56
CA PHE A 88 8.22 -10.12 1.75
C PHE A 88 8.57 -9.15 0.62
N ILE A 89 7.62 -8.27 0.31
CA ILE A 89 7.73 -7.27 -0.76
C ILE A 89 7.60 -5.88 -0.16
N GLU A 90 8.67 -5.09 -0.29
CA GLU A 90 8.70 -3.69 0.18
C GLU A 90 8.43 -2.74 -1.00
N THR A 91 7.36 -1.95 -0.93
CA THR A 91 6.97 -1.03 -2.01
C THR A 91 7.45 0.42 -1.79
N GLN A 92 7.91 0.76 -0.58
CA GLN A 92 8.42 2.09 -0.28
C GLN A 92 9.59 2.03 0.71
N ILE A 93 10.81 2.16 0.17
CA ILE A 93 12.06 2.25 0.94
C ILE A 93 13.05 3.19 0.25
N ASN A 94 13.45 4.25 0.95
CA ASN A 94 14.26 5.33 0.41
C ASN A 94 15.76 4.99 0.48
N GLY A 95 16.12 4.11 1.43
CA GLY A 95 17.47 3.62 1.61
C GLY A 95 17.59 2.66 2.78
N ALA A 96 18.75 2.06 2.93
CA ALA A 96 19.11 1.27 4.11
C ALA A 96 20.63 1.09 4.21
N PHE A 97 21.11 0.72 5.40
CA PHE A 97 22.50 0.34 5.64
C PHE A 97 23.54 1.37 5.16
N GLY A 98 23.22 2.65 5.34
CA GLY A 98 24.03 3.80 4.94
C GLY A 98 23.94 4.17 3.46
N VAL A 99 23.05 3.53 2.69
CA VAL A 99 22.83 3.81 1.27
C VAL A 99 21.50 4.54 1.12
N ASP A 100 21.52 5.69 0.44
CA ASP A 100 20.36 6.47 0.03
C ASP A 100 20.25 6.40 -1.50
N PHE A 101 19.10 5.96 -2.02
CA PHE A 101 18.94 5.76 -3.46
C PHE A 101 18.83 7.07 -4.24
N SER A 102 18.47 8.17 -3.58
CA SER A 102 18.31 9.48 -4.21
C SER A 102 19.64 10.23 -4.34
N VAL A 103 20.71 9.74 -3.71
CA VAL A 103 22.05 10.32 -3.79
C VAL A 103 22.82 9.71 -4.98
N PRO A 104 23.01 10.46 -6.08
CA PRO A 104 23.76 9.94 -7.22
C PRO A 104 25.24 9.75 -6.85
N SER A 105 25.83 8.69 -7.38
CA SER A 105 27.28 8.44 -7.33
C SER A 105 27.74 7.85 -8.67
N ASP A 106 29.02 7.50 -8.78
CA ASP A 106 29.48 6.72 -9.92
C ASP A 106 28.77 5.36 -9.95
N GLN A 107 28.59 4.80 -11.15
CA GLN A 107 27.78 3.60 -11.36
C GLN A 107 28.22 2.41 -10.49
N ASP A 108 29.53 2.21 -10.34
CA ASP A 108 30.10 1.09 -9.59
C ASP A 108 29.85 1.25 -8.07
N THR A 109 30.00 2.45 -7.52
CA THR A 109 29.61 2.74 -6.13
C THR A 109 28.11 2.58 -5.92
N TYR A 110 27.28 3.06 -6.84
CA TYR A 110 25.83 2.94 -6.74
C TYR A 110 25.38 1.47 -6.77
N GLU A 111 25.89 0.67 -7.71
CA GLU A 111 25.58 -0.76 -7.82
C GLU A 111 26.04 -1.58 -6.60
N ARG A 112 27.20 -1.25 -6.02
CA ARG A 112 27.62 -1.83 -4.73
C ARG A 112 26.64 -1.47 -3.62
N GLY A 113 26.19 -0.22 -3.56
CA GLY A 113 25.18 0.23 -2.60
C GLY A 113 23.86 -0.55 -2.76
N LEU A 114 23.38 -0.72 -3.98
CA LEU A 114 22.18 -1.53 -4.27
C LEU A 114 22.35 -2.98 -3.82
N THR A 115 23.50 -3.59 -4.11
CA THR A 115 23.80 -4.98 -3.71
C THR A 115 23.86 -5.10 -2.19
N LYS A 116 24.46 -4.12 -1.51
CA LYS A 116 24.51 -4.05 -0.05
C LYS A 116 23.11 -4.03 0.55
N VAL A 117 22.22 -3.17 0.03
CA VAL A 117 20.83 -3.11 0.50
C VAL A 117 20.07 -4.39 0.18
N SER A 118 20.16 -4.87 -1.06
CA SER A 118 19.49 -6.10 -1.52
C SER A 118 19.85 -7.29 -0.64
N ARG A 119 21.12 -7.46 -0.26
CA ARG A 119 21.56 -8.51 0.65
C ARG A 119 21.10 -8.25 2.08
N GLY A 120 21.26 -7.03 2.59
CA GLY A 120 20.88 -6.66 3.94
C GLY A 120 19.40 -6.89 4.26
N LEU A 121 18.52 -6.60 3.30
CA LEU A 121 17.07 -6.77 3.41
C LEU A 121 16.63 -8.22 3.68
N LEU A 122 17.39 -9.20 3.19
CA LEU A 122 17.08 -10.63 3.41
C LEU A 122 17.12 -11.02 4.89
N LYS A 123 17.89 -10.33 5.73
CA LYS A 123 17.89 -10.56 7.19
C LYS A 123 16.53 -10.33 7.82
N TYR A 124 15.69 -9.54 7.17
CA TYR A 124 14.36 -9.13 7.62
C TYR A 124 13.25 -9.74 6.76
N GLY A 125 13.56 -10.76 5.95
CA GLY A 125 12.58 -11.49 5.14
C GLY A 125 12.15 -10.79 3.84
N THR A 126 12.61 -9.57 3.58
CA THR A 126 12.32 -8.86 2.34
C THR A 126 13.14 -9.44 1.18
N THR A 127 12.47 -10.17 0.28
CA THR A 127 13.08 -10.81 -0.89
C THR A 127 12.86 -10.03 -2.18
N SER A 128 12.01 -9.00 -2.16
CA SER A 128 11.80 -8.09 -3.29
C SER A 128 11.48 -6.69 -2.80
N TYR A 129 11.94 -5.66 -3.52
CA TYR A 129 11.65 -4.29 -3.13
C TYR A 129 11.63 -3.29 -4.30
N CYS A 130 10.94 -2.17 -4.09
CA CYS A 130 10.97 -0.99 -4.94
C CYS A 130 11.86 0.08 -4.30
N PRO A 131 13.10 0.32 -4.79
CA PRO A 131 13.90 1.45 -4.33
C PRO A 131 13.17 2.76 -4.60
N THR A 132 12.96 3.56 -3.57
CA THR A 132 12.24 4.83 -3.65
C THR A 132 13.20 5.98 -3.88
N ILE A 133 12.93 6.78 -4.90
CA ILE A 133 13.62 8.05 -5.15
C ILE A 133 12.68 9.19 -4.76
N VAL A 134 13.06 9.98 -3.75
CA VAL A 134 12.30 11.16 -3.34
C VAL A 134 12.46 12.29 -4.36
N SER A 135 11.70 13.38 -4.19
CA SER A 135 11.70 14.49 -5.14
C SER A 135 13.10 15.02 -5.41
N SER A 136 13.53 14.88 -6.66
CA SER A 136 14.87 15.18 -7.13
C SER A 136 14.81 15.98 -8.43
N SER A 137 15.95 16.55 -8.85
CA SER A 137 16.03 17.19 -10.17
C SER A 137 15.95 16.14 -11.29
N ALA A 138 15.49 16.54 -12.48
CA ALA A 138 15.47 15.66 -13.65
C ALA A 138 16.84 15.03 -13.96
N ALA A 139 17.94 15.77 -13.74
CA ALA A 139 19.29 15.27 -13.93
C ALA A 139 19.61 14.08 -13.00
N VAL A 140 19.15 14.13 -11.75
CA VAL A 140 19.33 13.02 -10.80
C VAL A 140 18.50 11.82 -11.25
N TYR A 141 17.22 12.01 -11.57
CA TYR A 141 16.36 10.92 -12.07
C TYR A 141 16.96 10.22 -13.30
N HIS A 142 17.42 11.00 -14.29
CA HIS A 142 18.00 10.46 -15.51
C HIS A 142 19.31 9.69 -15.26
N GLN A 143 20.01 9.98 -14.17
CA GLN A 143 21.22 9.26 -13.76
C GLN A 143 20.88 7.97 -12.99
N VAL A 144 19.94 8.02 -12.04
CA VAL A 144 19.71 6.91 -11.10
C VAL A 144 18.71 5.89 -11.61
N LEU A 145 17.60 6.31 -12.22
CA LEU A 145 16.51 5.41 -12.60
C LEU A 145 16.94 4.30 -13.56
N PRO A 146 17.81 4.52 -14.57
CA PRO A 146 18.29 3.44 -15.43
C PRO A 146 19.02 2.31 -14.68
N LEU A 147 19.57 2.58 -13.48
CA LEU A 147 20.26 1.61 -12.64
C LEU A 147 19.28 0.80 -11.75
N LEU A 148 18.03 1.25 -11.64
CA LEU A 148 16.98 0.66 -10.79
C LEU A 148 16.00 -0.22 -11.57
N LYS A 149 16.36 -0.63 -12.79
CA LYS A 149 15.55 -1.55 -13.59
C LYS A 149 15.29 -2.87 -12.86
N PRO A 150 14.16 -3.54 -13.15
CA PRO A 150 13.84 -4.83 -12.56
C PRO A 150 15.01 -5.80 -12.71
N ARG A 151 15.40 -6.43 -11.60
CA ARG A 151 16.49 -7.40 -11.51
C ARG A 151 16.09 -8.52 -10.58
N SER A 152 16.13 -9.75 -11.07
CA SER A 152 15.89 -10.93 -10.23
C SER A 152 16.99 -11.05 -9.18
N GLY A 153 16.57 -11.34 -7.94
CA GLY A 153 17.46 -11.64 -6.84
C GLY A 153 18.07 -13.04 -6.93
N SER A 154 19.06 -13.28 -6.08
CA SER A 154 19.68 -14.59 -5.86
C SER A 154 20.28 -14.67 -4.46
N SER A 155 20.72 -15.86 -4.06
CA SER A 155 21.49 -16.08 -2.83
C SER A 155 22.75 -15.18 -2.74
N ASP A 156 23.36 -14.87 -3.89
CA ASP A 156 24.54 -14.00 -3.99
C ASP A 156 24.19 -12.51 -4.11
N SER A 157 23.19 -12.15 -4.93
CA SER A 157 22.87 -10.74 -5.22
C SER A 157 21.90 -10.11 -4.24
N GLY A 158 21.15 -10.91 -3.48
CA GLY A 158 20.17 -10.45 -2.50
C GLY A 158 18.74 -10.44 -3.02
N ALA A 159 17.91 -9.59 -2.43
CA ALA A 159 16.53 -9.34 -2.82
C ALA A 159 16.41 -8.85 -4.28
N SER A 160 15.30 -9.17 -4.92
CA SER A 160 14.97 -8.68 -6.26
C SER A 160 14.66 -7.18 -6.23
N ILE A 161 15.17 -6.44 -7.21
CA ILE A 161 14.72 -5.08 -7.48
C ILE A 161 13.52 -5.19 -8.42
N LEU A 162 12.38 -4.64 -8.04
CA LEU A 162 11.16 -4.73 -8.85
C LEU A 162 11.01 -3.57 -9.84
N GLY A 163 11.86 -2.54 -9.71
CA GLY A 163 11.72 -1.24 -10.35
C GLY A 163 11.52 -0.15 -9.30
N ALA A 164 11.82 1.10 -9.67
CA ALA A 164 11.80 2.24 -8.79
C ALA A 164 10.36 2.68 -8.44
N HIS A 165 10.20 3.11 -7.20
CA HIS A 165 9.13 4.01 -6.79
C HIS A 165 9.68 5.44 -6.87
N VAL A 166 9.02 6.36 -7.58
CA VAL A 166 9.38 7.78 -7.53
C VAL A 166 8.34 8.56 -6.72
N GLU A 167 8.80 9.18 -5.64
CA GLU A 167 7.97 9.93 -4.72
C GLU A 167 8.08 11.44 -5.00
N GLY A 168 7.17 11.96 -5.81
CA GLY A 168 7.28 13.27 -6.46
C GLY A 168 8.20 13.25 -7.69
N PRO A 169 8.55 14.42 -8.28
CA PRO A 169 8.43 15.77 -7.73
C PRO A 169 7.10 16.48 -8.00
N PHE A 170 6.12 15.80 -8.61
CA PHE A 170 4.77 16.33 -8.82
C PHE A 170 3.92 16.22 -7.53
N ILE A 171 4.36 16.90 -6.47
CA ILE A 171 3.72 16.89 -5.14
C ILE A 171 3.45 18.30 -4.63
N ASN A 172 2.55 18.43 -3.67
CA ASN A 172 2.09 19.73 -3.18
C ASN A 172 3.10 20.36 -2.21
N GLU A 173 3.45 21.63 -2.43
CA GLU A 173 4.38 22.39 -1.59
C GLU A 173 3.94 22.50 -0.11
N ALA A 174 2.64 22.52 0.18
CA ALA A 174 2.10 22.55 1.54
C ALA A 174 2.22 21.19 2.26
N ARG A 175 2.58 20.14 1.52
CA ARG A 175 2.78 18.77 1.99
C ARG A 175 4.14 18.23 1.55
N VAL A 176 5.14 19.10 1.54
CA VAL A 176 6.50 18.78 1.09
C VAL A 176 7.18 17.72 1.96
N GLY A 177 6.96 17.70 3.28
CA GLY A 177 7.66 16.77 4.18
C GLY A 177 9.18 16.87 4.02
N ALA A 178 9.83 15.72 3.79
CA ALA A 178 11.28 15.61 3.58
C ALA A 178 11.83 16.17 2.25
N HIS A 179 10.95 16.59 1.34
CA HIS A 179 11.32 16.79 -0.07
C HIS A 179 11.98 18.15 -0.31
N GLU A 180 12.89 18.24 -1.29
CA GLU A 180 13.50 19.52 -1.61
C GLU A 180 12.51 20.42 -2.39
N LEU A 181 12.11 21.53 -1.77
CA LEU A 181 11.12 22.45 -2.35
C LEU A 181 11.52 22.98 -3.75
N LYS A 182 12.83 23.15 -4.00
CA LYS A 182 13.34 23.75 -5.24
C LYS A 182 13.21 22.85 -6.47
N VAL A 183 13.05 21.54 -6.28
CA VAL A 183 12.96 20.59 -7.39
C VAL A 183 11.52 20.19 -7.71
N LEU A 184 10.56 20.60 -6.87
CA LEU A 184 9.15 20.31 -7.06
C LEU A 184 8.63 20.83 -8.40
N GLN A 185 7.70 20.08 -8.97
CA GLN A 185 7.02 20.43 -10.21
C GLN A 185 5.58 20.78 -9.89
N ALA A 186 5.24 22.07 -10.01
CA ALA A 186 3.93 22.59 -9.64
C ALA A 186 2.79 22.19 -10.62
N SER A 187 3.12 21.62 -11.78
CA SER A 187 2.14 21.23 -12.80
C SER A 187 2.72 20.21 -13.79
N ALA A 188 1.84 19.46 -14.45
CA ALA A 188 2.11 18.57 -15.58
C ALA A 188 1.20 18.92 -16.78
N LYS A 189 1.26 20.17 -17.26
CA LYS A 189 0.36 20.71 -18.28
C LYS A 189 0.46 20.01 -19.63
N ASN A 190 1.61 19.42 -19.94
CA ASN A 190 1.82 18.65 -21.17
C ASN A 190 1.54 17.16 -20.97
N GLY A 191 0.87 16.78 -19.88
CA GLY A 191 0.46 15.41 -19.62
C GLY A 191 1.64 14.48 -19.37
N PHE A 192 1.55 13.27 -19.93
CA PHE A 192 2.60 12.24 -19.91
C PHE A 192 4.00 12.76 -20.31
N GLN A 193 4.08 13.76 -21.19
CA GLN A 193 5.37 14.28 -21.65
C GLN A 193 6.14 14.99 -20.53
N ASP A 194 5.47 15.64 -19.59
CA ASP A 194 6.14 16.27 -18.44
C ASP A 194 6.73 15.21 -17.50
N PHE A 195 5.99 14.12 -17.24
CA PHE A 195 6.48 12.96 -16.49
C PHE A 195 7.69 12.33 -17.19
N LYS A 196 7.61 12.10 -18.49
CA LYS A 196 8.74 11.61 -19.29
C LYS A 196 9.96 12.51 -19.21
N ASN A 197 9.78 13.83 -19.34
CA ASN A 197 10.89 14.79 -19.30
C ASN A 197 11.57 14.80 -17.92
N VAL A 198 10.80 14.70 -16.85
CA VAL A 198 11.32 14.73 -15.48
C VAL A 198 11.99 13.40 -15.12
N TYR A 199 11.34 12.27 -15.37
CA TYR A 199 11.84 10.96 -14.96
C TYR A 199 12.76 10.29 -15.99
N GLY A 200 12.77 10.75 -17.24
CA GLY A 200 13.54 10.12 -18.30
C GLY A 200 12.98 8.75 -18.67
N PHE A 201 11.65 8.65 -18.83
CA PHE A 201 11.00 7.42 -19.26
C PHE A 201 11.62 6.90 -20.56
N GLU A 202 11.81 5.59 -20.62
CA GLU A 202 12.45 4.92 -21.75
C GLU A 202 11.54 4.82 -22.98
N GLY A 203 10.22 4.79 -22.77
CA GLY A 203 9.19 4.79 -23.79
C GLY A 203 8.68 6.19 -24.11
N ASP A 204 8.59 6.51 -25.40
CA ASP A 204 8.13 7.82 -25.86
C ASP A 204 6.61 8.06 -25.68
N THR A 205 5.84 6.98 -25.55
CA THR A 205 4.39 6.97 -25.40
C THR A 205 3.98 6.04 -24.28
N PRO A 206 2.77 6.17 -23.71
CA PRO A 206 2.26 5.21 -22.73
C PRO A 206 2.36 3.76 -23.20
N GLU A 207 2.01 3.46 -24.45
CA GLU A 207 2.05 2.10 -24.99
C GLU A 207 3.48 1.56 -25.13
N ALA A 208 4.41 2.42 -25.56
CA ALA A 208 5.82 2.04 -25.65
C ALA A 208 6.40 1.77 -24.25
N GLN A 209 6.03 2.59 -23.26
CA GLN A 209 6.43 2.39 -21.87
C GLN A 209 5.84 1.08 -21.33
N ARG A 210 4.54 0.82 -21.57
CA ARG A 210 3.88 -0.42 -21.16
C ARG A 210 4.56 -1.67 -21.70
N LYS A 211 5.01 -1.64 -22.95
CA LYS A 211 5.74 -2.76 -23.55
C LYS A 211 7.03 -3.08 -22.77
N LEU A 212 7.74 -2.06 -22.32
CA LEU A 212 8.92 -2.24 -21.46
C LEU A 212 8.54 -2.79 -20.09
N ASN A 213 7.36 -2.45 -19.56
CA ASN A 213 6.83 -3.06 -18.34
C ASN A 213 6.66 -4.58 -18.50
N GLU A 214 6.03 -5.01 -19.61
CA GLU A 214 5.76 -6.41 -19.94
C GLU A 214 7.06 -7.21 -20.17
N GLU A 215 8.12 -6.56 -20.67
CA GLU A 215 9.45 -7.15 -20.87
C GLU A 215 10.34 -7.06 -19.61
N ASN A 216 9.84 -6.54 -18.48
CA ASN A 216 10.60 -6.27 -17.25
C ASN A 216 11.83 -5.34 -17.45
N LEU A 217 11.72 -4.37 -18.37
CA LEU A 217 12.78 -3.42 -18.71
C LEU A 217 12.50 -1.96 -18.28
N GLN A 218 11.29 -1.70 -17.78
CA GLN A 218 10.84 -0.39 -17.31
C GLN A 218 11.39 -0.06 -15.92
N SER A 219 12.09 1.07 -15.79
CA SER A 219 12.69 1.48 -14.51
C SER A 219 11.64 1.93 -13.49
N VAL A 220 10.65 2.74 -13.85
CA VAL A 220 9.67 3.31 -12.89
C VAL A 220 8.42 2.44 -12.80
N LYS A 221 8.05 1.98 -11.60
CA LYS A 221 6.87 1.11 -11.36
C LYS A 221 5.77 1.79 -10.57
N ILE A 222 6.14 2.67 -9.65
CA ILE A 222 5.20 3.41 -8.80
C ILE A 222 5.53 4.90 -8.91
N ILE A 223 4.51 5.74 -9.05
CA ILE A 223 4.64 7.19 -8.96
C ILE A 223 3.70 7.69 -7.87
N THR A 224 4.26 8.38 -6.87
CA THR A 224 3.47 9.19 -5.93
C THR A 224 3.37 10.61 -6.44
N CYS A 225 2.14 11.11 -6.62
CA CYS A 225 1.89 12.48 -7.05
C CYS A 225 0.61 13.07 -6.43
N ALA A 226 0.55 14.39 -6.44
CA ALA A 226 -0.57 15.17 -5.92
C ALA A 226 -1.58 15.46 -7.05
N PRO A 227 -2.77 14.82 -7.05
CA PRO A 227 -3.70 14.91 -8.19
C PRO A 227 -4.34 16.30 -8.35
N GLU A 228 -4.32 17.14 -7.33
CA GLU A 228 -4.85 18.50 -7.41
C GLU A 228 -3.94 19.49 -8.16
N LEU A 229 -2.70 19.11 -8.48
CA LEU A 229 -1.81 19.92 -9.29
C LEU A 229 -2.26 19.95 -10.75
N ASP A 230 -2.11 21.12 -11.39
CA ASP A 230 -2.58 21.36 -12.77
C ASP A 230 -1.97 20.34 -13.75
N GLY A 231 -2.83 19.57 -14.43
CA GLY A 231 -2.45 18.54 -15.41
C GLY A 231 -2.08 17.17 -14.83
N VAL A 232 -1.89 17.02 -13.51
CA VAL A 232 -1.58 15.71 -12.90
C VAL A 232 -2.78 14.78 -12.97
N MET A 233 -3.97 15.25 -12.58
CA MET A 233 -5.22 14.48 -12.65
C MET A 233 -5.48 13.91 -14.06
N GLU A 234 -5.29 14.73 -15.08
CA GLU A 234 -5.50 14.38 -16.48
C GLU A 234 -4.44 13.41 -17.02
N SER A 235 -3.26 13.35 -16.37
CA SER A 235 -2.16 12.45 -16.75
C SER A 235 -2.31 11.04 -16.19
N ILE A 236 -3.10 10.83 -15.13
CA ILE A 236 -3.24 9.53 -14.45
C ILE A 236 -3.58 8.39 -15.43
N PRO A 237 -4.54 8.53 -16.37
CA PRO A 237 -4.88 7.46 -17.30
C PRO A 237 -3.71 7.04 -18.19
N ASP A 238 -2.89 7.99 -18.64
CA ASP A 238 -1.73 7.71 -19.48
C ASP A 238 -0.62 7.00 -18.69
N LEU A 239 -0.42 7.37 -17.42
CA LEU A 239 0.53 6.67 -16.54
C LEU A 239 0.08 5.23 -16.25
N VAL A 240 -1.21 5.04 -15.96
CA VAL A 240 -1.79 3.69 -15.76
C VAL A 240 -1.69 2.86 -17.04
N LYS A 241 -1.97 3.48 -18.21
CA LYS A 241 -1.80 2.84 -19.51
C LYS A 241 -0.34 2.43 -19.77
N ALA A 242 0.62 3.21 -19.27
CA ALA A 242 2.04 2.89 -19.27
C ALA A 242 2.44 1.73 -18.33
N GLY A 243 1.49 1.13 -17.61
CA GLY A 243 1.77 0.07 -16.65
C GLY A 243 2.40 0.56 -15.35
N ILE A 244 2.24 1.85 -15.03
CA ILE A 244 2.74 2.47 -13.81
C ILE A 244 1.61 2.50 -12.77
N THR A 245 1.92 2.07 -11.55
CA THR A 245 1.03 2.26 -10.40
C THR A 245 1.04 3.72 -9.99
N VAL A 246 -0.11 4.39 -10.05
CA VAL A 246 -0.26 5.77 -9.59
C VAL A 246 -0.74 5.77 -8.15
N SER A 247 0.02 6.45 -7.30
CA SER A 247 -0.25 6.63 -5.88
C SER A 247 -0.57 8.08 -5.55
N VAL A 248 -1.57 8.29 -4.70
CA VAL A 248 -1.91 9.61 -4.17
C VAL A 248 -1.17 9.82 -2.85
N GLY A 249 -0.36 10.88 -2.77
CA GLY A 249 0.41 11.22 -1.58
C GLY A 249 1.04 12.60 -1.69
N HIS A 250 1.54 13.14 -0.57
CA HIS A 250 2.11 14.51 -0.51
C HIS A 250 1.19 15.55 -1.18
N SER A 251 -0.08 15.51 -0.80
CA SER A 251 -1.17 16.14 -1.53
C SER A 251 -2.12 16.85 -0.58
N MET A 252 -2.73 17.93 -1.06
CA MET A 252 -3.83 18.66 -0.42
C MET A 252 -5.21 18.29 -1.01
N ALA A 253 -5.30 17.20 -1.77
CA ALA A 253 -6.55 16.78 -2.40
C ALA A 253 -7.66 16.58 -1.36
N ASN A 254 -8.80 17.20 -1.62
CA ASN A 254 -10.04 16.87 -0.92
C ASN A 254 -10.58 15.50 -1.36
N THR A 255 -11.60 14.99 -0.68
CA THR A 255 -12.18 13.68 -1.02
C THR A 255 -12.66 13.60 -2.46
N SER A 256 -13.29 14.66 -3.01
CA SER A 256 -13.78 14.63 -4.39
C SER A 256 -12.65 14.53 -5.42
N GLN A 257 -11.53 15.21 -5.19
CA GLN A 257 -10.33 15.09 -6.03
C GLN A 257 -9.68 13.71 -5.88
N ALA A 258 -9.58 13.20 -4.66
CA ALA A 258 -9.02 11.88 -4.39
C ALA A 258 -9.84 10.76 -5.04
N GLU A 259 -11.17 10.79 -4.93
CA GLU A 259 -12.07 9.85 -5.61
C GLU A 259 -11.97 9.97 -7.13
N LYS A 260 -11.85 11.20 -7.67
CA LYS A 260 -11.63 11.41 -9.10
C LYS A 260 -10.31 10.79 -9.55
N ALA A 261 -9.24 10.89 -8.78
CA ALA A 261 -7.96 10.26 -9.10
C ALA A 261 -8.08 8.73 -9.18
N VAL A 262 -8.81 8.13 -8.24
CA VAL A 262 -9.11 6.68 -8.27
C VAL A 262 -9.95 6.30 -9.50
N LEU A 263 -10.95 7.11 -9.86
CA LEU A 263 -11.73 6.92 -11.10
C LEU A 263 -10.88 7.00 -12.37
N GLN A 264 -9.79 7.78 -12.36
CA GLN A 264 -8.83 7.84 -13.46
C GLN A 264 -7.81 6.69 -13.44
N GLY A 265 -7.81 5.86 -12.39
CA GLY A 265 -7.00 4.66 -12.29
C GLY A 265 -5.89 4.70 -11.23
N ALA A 266 -5.84 5.70 -10.34
CA ALA A 266 -4.96 5.64 -9.19
C ALA A 266 -5.40 4.50 -8.24
N THR A 267 -4.47 3.64 -7.84
CA THR A 267 -4.75 2.41 -7.08
C THR A 267 -4.02 2.33 -5.75
N PHE A 268 -3.23 3.35 -5.40
CA PHE A 268 -2.45 3.37 -4.17
C PHE A 268 -2.55 4.70 -3.42
N ILE A 269 -2.36 4.65 -2.11
CA ILE A 269 -2.16 5.79 -1.23
C ILE A 269 -0.81 5.63 -0.55
N THR A 270 0.06 6.62 -0.70
CA THR A 270 1.39 6.61 -0.08
C THR A 270 1.28 6.94 1.40
N HIS A 271 1.97 6.13 2.23
CA HIS A 271 2.10 6.25 3.70
C HIS A 271 0.92 6.96 4.41
N LEU A 272 -0.26 6.32 4.36
CA LEU A 272 -1.52 6.82 4.90
C LEU A 272 -1.34 7.59 6.23
N PHE A 273 -2.04 8.73 6.33
CA PHE A 273 -1.96 9.77 7.38
C PHE A 273 -0.80 10.78 7.23
N ASN A 274 0.31 10.42 6.59
CA ASN A 274 1.48 11.27 6.48
C ASN A 274 1.39 12.18 5.24
N ALA A 275 1.86 13.43 5.37
CA ALA A 275 1.87 14.43 4.28
C ALA A 275 0.55 14.54 3.47
N MET A 276 -0.60 14.49 4.16
CA MET A 276 -1.93 14.64 3.58
C MET A 276 -2.85 15.46 4.50
N PRO A 277 -4.05 15.90 4.06
CA PRO A 277 -4.97 16.61 4.94
C PRO A 277 -5.40 15.71 6.10
N GLN A 278 -5.52 16.30 7.29
CA GLN A 278 -6.06 15.59 8.45
C GLN A 278 -7.52 15.19 8.18
N PHE A 279 -7.93 14.07 8.77
CA PHE A 279 -9.30 13.60 8.65
C PHE A 279 -10.28 14.61 9.27
N HIS A 280 -11.20 15.12 8.46
CA HIS A 280 -12.29 15.98 8.92
C HIS A 280 -13.65 15.41 8.50
N HIS A 281 -14.61 15.38 9.42
CA HIS A 281 -15.92 14.73 9.21
C HIS A 281 -16.75 15.25 8.02
N ARG A 282 -16.52 16.49 7.56
CA ARG A 282 -17.21 17.07 6.38
C ARG A 282 -16.48 16.83 5.05
N ASP A 283 -15.18 16.59 5.14
CA ASP A 283 -14.31 16.34 4.00
C ASP A 283 -13.12 15.53 4.53
N PRO A 284 -13.21 14.19 4.46
CA PRO A 284 -12.20 13.32 5.04
C PRO A 284 -10.89 13.29 4.22
N GLY A 285 -10.79 14.10 3.16
CA GLY A 285 -9.60 14.17 2.30
C GLY A 285 -9.29 12.82 1.66
N ILE A 286 -8.00 12.54 1.55
CA ILE A 286 -7.45 11.27 1.01
C ILE A 286 -7.76 10.09 1.94
N ILE A 287 -7.72 10.29 3.27
CA ILE A 287 -8.05 9.25 4.26
C ILE A 287 -9.48 8.74 4.07
N GLY A 288 -10.38 9.59 3.55
CA GLY A 288 -11.74 9.23 3.18
C GLY A 288 -11.86 8.07 2.19
N LEU A 289 -10.82 7.81 1.39
CA LEU A 289 -10.81 6.72 0.41
C LEU A 289 -10.96 5.33 1.03
N LEU A 290 -10.58 5.15 2.31
CA LEU A 290 -10.79 3.88 3.03
C LEU A 290 -12.28 3.56 3.19
N GLY A 291 -13.10 4.61 3.33
CA GLY A 291 -14.56 4.54 3.47
C GLY A 291 -15.30 4.87 2.19
N SER A 292 -14.63 4.91 1.03
CA SER A 292 -15.27 5.22 -0.25
C SER A 292 -16.43 4.28 -0.56
N ARG A 293 -17.38 4.83 -1.33
CA ARG A 293 -18.57 4.15 -1.85
C ARG A 293 -18.25 2.82 -2.54
N LEU A 294 -19.16 1.85 -2.43
CA LEU A 294 -18.97 0.47 -2.94
C LEU A 294 -18.83 0.38 -4.48
N ASP A 295 -19.30 1.39 -5.22
CA ASP A 295 -19.13 1.50 -6.68
C ASP A 295 -17.75 2.03 -7.09
N LEU A 296 -16.93 2.48 -6.14
CA LEU A 296 -15.53 2.83 -6.37
C LEU A 296 -14.63 1.72 -5.84
N GLN A 297 -13.70 1.26 -6.67
CA GLN A 297 -12.66 0.35 -6.20
C GLN A 297 -11.79 1.08 -5.18
N ARG A 298 -11.80 0.61 -3.93
CA ARG A 298 -10.93 1.19 -2.89
C ARG A 298 -9.47 0.91 -3.24
N PRO A 299 -8.58 1.92 -3.19
CA PRO A 299 -7.17 1.73 -3.44
C PRO A 299 -6.50 0.99 -2.28
N TYR A 300 -5.38 0.34 -2.59
CA TYR A 300 -4.46 -0.10 -1.54
C TYR A 300 -3.85 1.13 -0.84
N TYR A 301 -3.30 0.96 0.35
CA TYR A 301 -2.65 2.03 1.08
C TYR A 301 -1.42 1.54 1.84
N GLY A 302 -0.32 2.27 1.70
CA GLY A 302 0.90 2.06 2.46
C GLY A 302 0.69 2.48 3.92
N LEU A 303 1.12 1.67 4.87
CA LEU A 303 1.02 1.97 6.30
C LEU A 303 2.33 1.65 7.04
N ILE A 304 2.89 2.67 7.69
CA ILE A 304 4.11 2.55 8.51
C ILE A 304 3.71 2.23 9.95
N CYS A 305 4.02 1.02 10.42
CA CYS A 305 3.67 0.54 11.76
C CYS A 305 4.86 0.55 12.72
N ASP A 306 5.51 1.70 12.88
CA ASP A 306 6.61 1.88 13.84
C ASP A 306 6.19 2.48 15.19
N GLY A 307 4.92 2.86 15.32
CA GLY A 307 4.38 3.49 16.53
C GLY A 307 4.87 4.92 16.74
N ILE A 308 5.53 5.52 15.74
CA ILE A 308 6.02 6.91 15.74
C ILE A 308 5.29 7.71 14.66
N HIS A 309 5.27 7.22 13.42
CA HIS A 309 4.60 7.88 12.29
C HIS A 309 3.08 7.81 12.44
N VAL A 310 2.58 6.64 12.80
CA VAL A 310 1.15 6.39 12.95
C VAL A 310 0.89 5.78 14.32
N HIS A 311 0.03 6.46 15.08
CA HIS A 311 -0.40 5.96 16.39
C HIS A 311 -1.10 4.58 16.24
N PRO A 312 -0.87 3.61 17.15
CA PRO A 312 -1.47 2.27 17.07
C PRO A 312 -3.00 2.27 16.85
N ASN A 313 -3.73 3.15 17.53
CA ASN A 313 -5.18 3.30 17.30
C ASN A 313 -5.53 3.78 15.88
N SER A 314 -4.71 4.62 15.25
CA SER A 314 -4.92 5.05 13.87
C SER A 314 -4.62 3.92 12.88
N VAL A 315 -3.58 3.11 13.15
CA VAL A 315 -3.30 1.87 12.42
C VAL A 315 -4.53 0.96 12.47
N LYS A 316 -5.09 0.76 13.67
CA LYS A 316 -6.30 -0.04 13.86
C LYS A 316 -7.52 0.52 13.12
N ILE A 317 -7.77 1.82 13.19
CA ILE A 317 -8.89 2.46 12.48
C ILE A 317 -8.76 2.25 10.97
N ALA A 318 -7.57 2.41 10.40
CA ALA A 318 -7.33 2.19 8.98
C ALA A 318 -7.61 0.73 8.59
N TYR A 319 -7.01 -0.23 9.31
CA TYR A 319 -7.22 -1.66 9.10
C TYR A 319 -8.70 -2.06 9.21
N ASP A 320 -9.38 -1.66 10.29
CA ASP A 320 -10.80 -2.01 10.51
C ASP A 320 -11.70 -1.42 9.39
N SER A 321 -11.27 -0.34 8.74
CA SER A 321 -12.00 0.29 7.62
C SER A 321 -11.79 -0.43 6.29
N HIS A 322 -10.56 -0.88 6.01
CA HIS A 322 -10.21 -1.53 4.74
C HIS A 322 -9.09 -2.59 4.89
N PRO A 323 -9.40 -3.77 5.47
CA PRO A 323 -8.37 -4.77 5.78
C PRO A 323 -7.68 -5.34 4.53
N GLU A 324 -8.43 -5.53 3.44
CA GLU A 324 -7.91 -6.03 2.15
C GLU A 324 -6.99 -5.03 1.42
N GLY A 325 -6.95 -3.76 1.85
CA GLY A 325 -6.21 -2.70 1.18
C GLY A 325 -4.86 -2.38 1.80
N VAL A 326 -4.57 -2.91 2.99
CA VAL A 326 -3.35 -2.56 3.72
C VAL A 326 -2.12 -3.16 3.06
N ILE A 327 -1.12 -2.33 2.80
CA ILE A 327 0.23 -2.74 2.44
C ILE A 327 1.16 -2.17 3.50
N LEU A 328 1.89 -3.03 4.20
CA LEU A 328 2.86 -2.53 5.16
C LEU A 328 4.09 -2.06 4.38
N VAL A 329 4.53 -0.85 4.70
CA VAL A 329 5.74 -0.25 4.15
C VAL A 329 6.59 0.24 5.29
N THR A 330 7.90 0.25 5.09
CA THR A 330 8.82 0.84 6.06
C THR A 330 8.97 2.34 5.86
N ASP A 331 8.95 2.81 4.61
CA ASP A 331 9.44 4.15 4.25
C ASP A 331 10.81 4.43 4.90
N ALA A 332 11.64 3.38 4.93
CA ALA A 332 12.88 3.43 5.67
C ALA A 332 13.91 4.30 4.96
N MET A 333 14.64 5.09 5.75
CA MET A 333 15.78 5.86 5.27
C MET A 333 17.09 5.09 5.41
N SER A 334 18.16 5.65 4.83
CA SER A 334 19.52 5.07 4.81
C SER A 334 20.05 4.65 6.18
N ALA A 335 19.53 5.19 7.30
CA ALA A 335 19.87 4.73 8.64
C ALA A 335 19.38 3.32 9.00
N MET A 336 18.39 2.75 8.30
CA MET A 336 17.86 1.42 8.60
C MET A 336 18.98 0.36 8.70
N GLY A 337 18.97 -0.45 9.76
CA GLY A 337 19.95 -1.51 9.97
C GLY A 337 21.37 -1.08 10.36
N LEU A 338 21.66 0.22 10.48
CA LEU A 338 22.91 0.71 11.11
C LEU A 338 22.87 0.54 12.63
N SER A 339 24.04 0.37 13.27
CA SER A 339 24.15 0.41 14.73
C SER A 339 23.87 1.82 15.28
N PRO A 340 23.49 1.98 16.56
CA PRO A 340 23.43 3.30 17.18
C PRO A 340 24.75 4.07 17.04
N GLY A 341 24.67 5.37 16.77
CA GLY A 341 25.82 6.24 16.52
C GLY A 341 25.49 7.45 15.67
N ASP A 342 26.50 8.29 15.42
CA ASP A 342 26.35 9.51 14.63
C ASP A 342 26.62 9.25 13.14
N TYR A 343 25.71 9.72 12.31
CA TYR A 343 25.73 9.52 10.87
C TYR A 343 25.42 10.80 10.14
N ARG A 344 25.90 10.89 8.90
CA ARG A 344 25.48 11.91 7.95
C ARG A 344 24.55 11.27 6.93
N LEU A 345 23.26 11.62 6.99
CA LEU A 345 22.24 11.12 6.06
C LEU A 345 21.84 12.25 5.10
N GLY A 346 22.24 12.14 3.84
CA GLY A 346 22.11 13.22 2.87
C GLY A 346 22.86 14.48 3.33
N ASN A 347 22.12 15.58 3.52
CA ASN A 347 22.67 16.86 3.98
C ASN A 347 22.54 17.08 5.49
N MET A 348 22.01 16.12 6.24
CA MET A 348 21.73 16.24 7.67
C MET A 348 22.69 15.39 8.48
N ASP A 349 23.22 15.96 9.57
CA ASP A 349 23.93 15.22 10.60
C ASP A 349 22.90 14.76 11.64
N VAL A 350 22.90 13.45 11.92
CA VAL A 350 21.90 12.79 12.76
C VAL A 350 22.53 11.80 13.72
N THR A 351 21.94 11.64 14.89
CA THR A 351 22.27 10.58 15.83
C THR A 351 21.21 9.49 15.70
N LYS A 352 21.65 8.28 15.36
CA LYS A 352 20.81 7.09 15.40
C LYS A 352 20.83 6.48 16.80
N GLU A 353 19.65 6.38 17.38
CA GLU A 353 19.39 5.60 18.59
C GLU A 353 18.87 4.19 18.21
N GLU A 354 18.52 3.35 19.18
CA GLU A 354 18.11 1.96 18.89
C GLU A 354 16.87 1.87 17.99
N ASP A 355 15.86 2.71 18.25
CA ASP A 355 14.53 2.66 17.63
C ASP A 355 14.21 3.87 16.75
N ARG A 356 15.08 4.88 16.73
CA ARG A 356 14.80 6.17 16.07
C ARG A 356 16.06 6.90 15.62
N VAL A 357 15.86 7.95 14.85
CA VAL A 357 16.91 8.87 14.38
C VAL A 357 16.53 10.28 14.83
N VAL A 358 17.47 10.99 15.45
CA VAL A 358 17.30 12.39 15.88
C VAL A 358 18.29 13.29 15.16
N ILE A 359 17.90 14.53 14.87
CA ILE A 359 18.83 15.52 14.29
C ILE A 359 19.88 15.88 15.33
N GLU A 360 21.16 15.85 14.94
CA GLU A 360 22.29 16.08 15.85
C GLU A 360 22.13 17.40 16.61
N GLY A 361 22.25 17.34 17.94
CA GLY A 361 22.11 18.51 18.81
C GLY A 361 20.67 18.94 19.10
N THR A 362 19.67 18.11 18.77
CA THR A 362 18.24 18.36 19.06
C THR A 362 17.55 17.10 19.57
N ASP A 363 16.36 17.25 20.16
CA ASP A 363 15.44 16.13 20.47
C ASP A 363 14.46 15.84 19.32
N THR A 364 14.68 16.42 18.14
CA THR A 364 13.75 16.33 17.01
C THR A 364 14.02 15.07 16.22
N LEU A 365 13.00 14.22 16.02
CA LEU A 365 13.15 13.03 15.19
C LEU A 365 13.41 13.45 13.74
N ALA A 366 14.44 12.88 13.14
CA ALA A 366 14.61 12.85 11.69
C ALA A 366 13.65 11.79 11.10
N GLY A 367 12.35 12.02 11.28
CA GLY A 367 11.32 11.02 10.97
C GLY A 367 9.88 11.45 11.23
N SER A 368 9.62 12.36 12.17
CA SER A 368 8.27 12.79 12.55
C SER A 368 8.38 13.93 13.56
N PRO A 369 7.53 14.97 13.52
CA PRO A 369 7.66 16.08 14.46
C PRO A 369 7.28 15.73 15.91
N HIS A 370 6.74 14.54 16.21
CA HIS A 370 6.31 14.17 17.57
C HIS A 370 6.61 12.69 17.87
N SER A 371 7.29 12.43 18.98
CA SER A 371 7.26 11.11 19.62
C SER A 371 5.87 10.87 20.19
N ILE A 372 5.32 9.67 19.98
CA ILE A 372 4.13 9.26 20.71
C ILE A 372 4.54 9.01 22.16
N ASP A 373 3.79 9.58 23.10
CA ASP A 373 4.00 9.34 24.53
C ASP A 373 4.12 7.83 24.80
N GLN A 374 5.28 7.40 25.31
CA GLN A 374 5.62 6.01 25.68
C GLN A 374 4.55 5.33 26.56
N TYR A 375 3.67 6.13 27.17
CA TYR A 375 2.57 5.73 28.04
C TYR A 375 1.56 4.75 27.39
N THR A 376 1.42 4.75 26.06
CA THR A 376 0.44 3.90 25.37
C THR A 376 0.94 2.46 25.21
N ILE A 377 2.24 2.26 24.98
CA ILE A 377 2.86 0.93 24.84
C ILE A 377 2.87 0.20 26.18
N GLU A 378 3.24 0.89 27.26
CA GLU A 378 3.26 0.31 28.61
C GLU A 378 1.87 -0.13 29.11
N GLN A 379 0.80 0.58 28.72
CA GLN A 379 -0.57 0.17 29.05
C GLN A 379 -1.01 -1.07 28.28
N GLN A 380 -0.62 -1.21 27.02
CA GLN A 380 -0.94 -2.39 26.20
C GLN A 380 -0.22 -3.63 26.75
N GLU A 381 1.08 -3.52 27.05
CA GLU A 381 1.86 -4.61 27.66
C GLU A 381 1.38 -4.98 29.07
N SER A 382 0.93 -3.99 29.85
CA SER A 382 0.28 -4.17 31.16
C SER A 382 -1.04 -4.94 31.05
N LEU A 383 -1.89 -4.59 30.08
CA LEU A 383 -3.17 -5.25 29.83
C LEU A 383 -3.00 -6.68 29.30
N ASP A 384 -1.97 -6.94 28.50
CA ASP A 384 -1.70 -8.28 27.98
C ASP A 384 -1.02 -9.19 29.02
N LYS A 385 -0.17 -8.64 29.90
CA LYS A 385 0.27 -9.35 31.13
C LYS A 385 -0.90 -9.69 32.04
N GLN A 386 -1.86 -8.77 32.23
CA GLN A 386 -3.07 -9.04 33.01
C GLN A 386 -3.95 -10.14 32.38
N ARG A 387 -4.06 -10.19 31.05
CA ARG A 387 -4.79 -11.26 30.34
C ARG A 387 -4.09 -12.62 30.41
N HIS A 388 -2.77 -12.65 30.48
CA HIS A 388 -2.02 -13.89 30.72
C HIS A 388 -2.13 -14.39 32.17
N ASP A 389 -2.19 -13.49 33.16
CA ASP A 389 -2.31 -13.86 34.57
C ASP A 389 -3.75 -14.28 34.97
N GLU A 390 -4.79 -13.76 34.32
CA GLU A 390 -6.20 -14.16 34.57
C GLU A 390 -6.55 -15.56 34.06
N GLY A 391 -5.66 -16.22 33.29
CA GLY A 391 -5.77 -17.62 32.89
C GLY A 391 -5.47 -18.63 34.02
N SER A 392 -5.06 -18.14 35.20
CA SER A 392 -4.69 -18.97 36.35
C SER A 392 -5.38 -18.51 37.64
N LEU A 393 -6.68 -18.76 37.75
CA LEU A 393 -7.36 -18.70 39.04
C LEU A 393 -6.87 -19.85 39.94
N PRO A 394 -6.37 -19.59 41.16
CA PRO A 394 -6.00 -20.65 42.08
C PRO A 394 -7.26 -21.32 42.63
N THR A 395 -7.30 -22.66 42.56
CA THR A 395 -8.29 -23.46 43.28
C THR A 395 -8.18 -23.21 44.79
N PRO A 396 -9.28 -22.91 45.51
CA PRO A 396 -9.23 -22.73 46.95
C PRO A 396 -8.97 -24.08 47.64
N PRO A 397 -8.14 -24.13 48.71
CA PRO A 397 -7.77 -25.38 49.33
C PRO A 397 -8.87 -25.88 50.28
N GLY A 398 -9.27 -27.14 50.09
CA GLY A 398 -9.78 -28.02 51.15
C GLY A 398 -11.29 -27.96 51.44
N SER A 399 -12.04 -28.91 50.89
CA SER A 399 -12.98 -29.70 51.68
C SER A 399 -13.35 -31.01 50.97
N THR A 400 -13.06 -32.11 51.65
CA THR A 400 -13.54 -33.47 51.38
C THR A 400 -15.08 -33.55 51.44
N PRO A 401 -15.71 -34.50 50.71
CA PRO A 401 -17.14 -34.48 50.44
C PRO A 401 -17.97 -34.89 51.67
N LEU A 402 -18.99 -34.09 52.01
CA LEU A 402 -20.04 -34.47 52.95
C LEU A 402 -21.29 -34.92 52.19
N SER A 403 -21.77 -36.11 52.54
CA SER A 403 -22.99 -36.75 52.06
C SER A 403 -24.26 -35.97 52.46
N PRO A 404 -25.37 -36.10 51.71
CA PRO A 404 -26.57 -35.29 51.87
C PRO A 404 -27.38 -35.70 53.10
N GLN A 405 -27.17 -35.04 54.24
CA GLN A 405 -28.11 -35.03 55.37
C GLN A 405 -27.75 -33.93 56.37
N LYS A 406 -28.47 -32.81 56.32
CA LYS A 406 -28.96 -31.98 57.45
C LYS A 406 -29.44 -30.63 56.93
N MET A 407 -30.67 -30.65 56.41
CA MET A 407 -31.55 -29.49 56.45
C MET A 407 -32.11 -29.34 57.88
N MET A 408 -32.38 -28.08 58.26
CA MET A 408 -33.17 -27.59 59.39
C MET A 408 -32.43 -27.13 60.65
N ALA A 409 -32.36 -25.80 60.79
CA ALA A 409 -32.61 -24.93 61.96
C ALA A 409 -31.72 -23.69 61.77
N SER A 410 -32.15 -22.43 61.81
CA SER A 410 -33.37 -21.81 62.35
C SER A 410 -33.33 -20.30 62.01
N GLY A 411 -34.47 -19.68 61.72
CA GLY A 411 -34.70 -18.26 61.99
C GLY A 411 -34.84 -17.32 60.77
N ILE A 412 -36.07 -17.18 60.27
CA ILE A 412 -36.55 -16.03 59.47
C ILE A 412 -37.22 -15.06 60.45
N PRO A 413 -37.11 -13.72 60.30
CA PRO A 413 -38.15 -12.92 59.62
C PRO A 413 -37.54 -11.91 58.62
N SER A 414 -37.87 -11.94 57.32
CA SER A 414 -39.08 -11.45 56.64
C SER A 414 -39.04 -9.94 56.32
N THR A 415 -38.65 -9.61 55.09
CA THR A 415 -39.27 -8.56 54.24
C THR A 415 -38.84 -8.79 52.80
N LEU A 416 -39.71 -9.47 52.05
CA LEU A 416 -39.65 -9.60 50.60
C LEU A 416 -40.73 -8.67 50.07
N ASP A 417 -40.34 -7.57 49.44
CA ASP A 417 -41.24 -6.83 48.56
C ASP A 417 -40.43 -6.24 47.40
N GLN A 418 -40.93 -6.49 46.19
CA GLN A 418 -40.48 -6.01 44.87
C GLN A 418 -39.41 -6.83 44.14
N LEU A 419 -39.84 -8.00 43.63
CA LEU A 419 -39.34 -8.52 42.35
C LEU A 419 -40.52 -8.56 41.35
N PRO A 420 -40.39 -8.02 40.13
CA PRO A 420 -41.46 -8.03 39.14
C PRO A 420 -41.67 -9.42 38.51
N SER A 421 -42.91 -9.64 38.06
CA SER A 421 -43.45 -10.93 37.58
C SER A 421 -42.71 -11.54 36.37
N PRO A 422 -42.89 -12.86 36.09
CA PRO A 422 -42.22 -13.62 35.01
C PRO A 422 -42.50 -13.16 33.57
N THR A 423 -43.25 -12.08 33.37
CA THR A 423 -43.62 -11.55 32.05
C THR A 423 -42.58 -10.57 31.50
N THR A 424 -41.70 -10.01 32.35
CA THR A 424 -40.66 -9.04 31.92
C THR A 424 -39.36 -9.72 31.44
N LEU A 425 -39.14 -10.98 31.79
CA LEU A 425 -37.96 -11.77 31.38
C LEU A 425 -38.07 -12.35 29.96
N LYS A 426 -39.28 -12.46 29.40
CA LYS A 426 -39.48 -12.91 28.01
C LYS A 426 -39.19 -11.84 26.95
N SER A 427 -39.19 -10.56 27.31
CA SER A 427 -38.88 -9.45 26.38
C SER A 427 -37.37 -9.21 26.23
N ILE A 428 -36.57 -9.57 27.23
CA ILE A 428 -35.11 -9.40 27.23
C ILE A 428 -34.42 -10.55 26.48
N VAL A 429 -34.95 -11.77 26.59
CA VAL A 429 -34.41 -12.94 25.86
C VAL A 429 -34.73 -12.90 24.35
N HIS A 430 -35.87 -12.32 23.94
CA HIS A 430 -36.16 -12.10 22.51
C HIS A 430 -35.35 -10.95 21.89
N GLY A 431 -34.91 -9.96 22.66
CA GLY A 431 -34.01 -8.90 22.19
C GLY A 431 -32.56 -9.38 21.95
N ILE A 432 -32.10 -10.36 22.73
CA ILE A 432 -30.71 -10.87 22.65
C ILE A 432 -30.55 -11.93 21.54
N ILE A 433 -31.60 -12.68 21.20
CA ILE A 433 -31.57 -13.65 20.09
C ILE A 433 -31.74 -12.94 18.72
N ALA A 434 -32.47 -11.81 18.66
CA ALA A 434 -32.61 -11.02 17.42
C ALA A 434 -31.34 -10.25 17.02
N ALA A 435 -30.43 -9.94 17.94
CA ALA A 435 -29.18 -9.23 17.63
C ALA A 435 -28.06 -10.14 17.07
N ARG A 436 -28.19 -11.47 17.16
CA ARG A 436 -27.18 -12.43 16.66
C ARG A 436 -27.51 -13.06 15.30
N PHE A 437 -28.66 -12.75 14.70
CA PHE A 437 -29.08 -13.32 13.41
C PHE A 437 -29.16 -12.32 12.24
N TRP A 438 -28.71 -11.07 12.42
CA TRP A 438 -28.76 -10.05 11.37
C TRP A 438 -27.43 -9.83 10.63
N LYS A 439 -26.68 -10.91 10.39
CA LYS A 439 -25.44 -10.86 9.59
C LYS A 439 -25.32 -11.98 8.55
N THR A 440 -26.45 -12.53 8.08
CA THR A 440 -26.45 -13.54 7.02
C THR A 440 -27.71 -13.42 6.18
N LEU A 441 -27.53 -13.30 4.85
CA LEU A 441 -28.51 -13.30 3.76
C LEU A 441 -29.40 -12.05 3.55
N ILE A 442 -28.98 -11.20 2.61
CA ILE A 442 -29.87 -10.69 1.56
C ILE A 442 -29.29 -11.21 0.23
N VAL A 443 -29.75 -12.36 -0.25
CA VAL A 443 -30.05 -12.69 -1.66
C VAL A 443 -30.79 -14.04 -1.65
N HIS A 444 -32.11 -13.99 -1.83
CA HIS A 444 -32.92 -14.79 -2.76
C HIS A 444 -34.35 -14.94 -2.25
N THR A 445 -35.25 -14.49 -3.11
CA THR A 445 -36.70 -14.48 -3.01
C THR A 445 -37.29 -15.89 -3.01
N GLU A 446 -38.40 -15.99 -2.28
CA GLU A 446 -39.37 -17.07 -2.22
C GLU A 446 -39.84 -17.53 -3.61
N GLU A 447 -40.03 -18.85 -3.76
CA GLU A 447 -41.32 -19.44 -4.13
C GLU A 447 -41.27 -20.95 -3.81
N TYR A 448 -42.11 -21.36 -2.84
CA TYR A 448 -42.41 -22.74 -2.49
C TYR A 448 -43.70 -23.12 -3.22
N GLU A 449 -43.69 -24.21 -3.98
CA GLU A 449 -44.87 -25.06 -4.15
C GLU A 449 -44.49 -26.53 -3.87
N GLU A 450 -45.37 -27.16 -3.10
CA GLU A 450 -45.31 -28.50 -2.52
C GLU A 450 -45.42 -29.62 -3.58
N HIS A 451 -44.71 -30.74 -3.39
CA HIS A 451 -45.28 -32.05 -3.06
C HIS A 451 -44.36 -33.24 -3.42
N ASP A 452 -44.24 -34.12 -2.41
CA ASP A 452 -44.16 -35.57 -2.43
C ASP A 452 -43.08 -36.33 -3.23
N VAL A 453 -42.26 -37.03 -2.43
CA VAL A 453 -41.32 -38.08 -2.78
C VAL A 453 -42.08 -39.37 -3.14
N TYR A 454 -41.83 -39.91 -4.33
CA TYR A 454 -42.00 -41.33 -4.63
C TYR A 454 -40.75 -41.89 -5.33
N ASP A 455 -40.46 -43.14 -4.95
CA ASP A 455 -39.37 -44.03 -5.33
C ASP A 455 -39.25 -44.36 -6.84
N ASP A 456 -38.06 -44.89 -7.15
CA ASP A 456 -37.74 -45.95 -8.12
C ASP A 456 -37.37 -45.66 -9.60
N CYS A 457 -36.17 -46.17 -9.91
CA CYS A 457 -35.77 -47.02 -11.04
C CYS A 457 -35.66 -46.49 -12.49
N GLU A 458 -34.41 -46.61 -12.97
CA GLU A 458 -33.96 -47.27 -14.22
C GLU A 458 -34.25 -46.68 -15.62
N HIS A 459 -33.14 -46.55 -16.36
CA HIS A 459 -32.91 -46.90 -17.78
C HIS A 459 -34.03 -46.64 -18.82
N TYR A 460 -33.76 -45.81 -19.85
CA TYR A 460 -33.53 -46.28 -21.23
C TYR A 460 -33.22 -45.14 -22.22
N GLU A 461 -32.65 -45.57 -23.35
CA GLU A 461 -32.03 -44.88 -24.48
C GLU A 461 -32.96 -44.07 -25.40
N GLY A 462 -32.38 -43.11 -26.13
CA GLY A 462 -32.41 -43.16 -27.61
C GLY A 462 -33.48 -42.42 -28.41
N SER A 463 -33.00 -41.53 -29.27
CA SER A 463 -33.45 -41.20 -30.64
C SER A 463 -34.60 -40.20 -30.92
N GLU A 464 -34.18 -39.04 -31.46
CA GLU A 464 -34.54 -38.43 -32.75
C GLU A 464 -35.99 -38.35 -33.32
N HIS A 465 -36.29 -37.13 -33.81
CA HIS A 465 -37.00 -36.74 -35.06
C HIS A 465 -38.52 -36.40 -35.09
N ARG A 466 -38.78 -35.10 -35.36
CA ARG A 466 -39.74 -34.44 -36.31
C ARG A 466 -41.28 -34.67 -36.27
N MET A 467 -42.04 -33.56 -36.26
CA MET A 467 -43.19 -33.21 -37.15
C MET A 467 -43.56 -31.71 -36.98
N ARG A 468 -43.62 -30.84 -38.03
CA ARG A 468 -44.69 -30.54 -39.03
C ARG A 468 -46.01 -29.97 -38.43
N ILE A 469 -46.73 -28.96 -38.96
CA ILE A 469 -46.65 -27.99 -40.08
C ILE A 469 -47.90 -27.03 -40.03
N MET A 470 -47.81 -25.83 -40.63
CA MET A 470 -48.84 -24.95 -41.28
C MET A 470 -49.76 -23.92 -40.56
N SER A 471 -49.37 -22.63 -40.69
CA SER A 471 -49.93 -21.51 -41.52
C SER A 471 -51.29 -20.83 -41.28
N LEU A 472 -51.24 -19.47 -41.26
CA LEU A 472 -52.00 -18.40 -42.00
C LEU A 472 -52.17 -17.17 -41.06
N SER A 473 -52.04 -15.89 -41.42
CA SER A 473 -52.10 -15.07 -42.66
C SER A 473 -51.50 -13.66 -42.40
N VAL A 474 -50.64 -13.04 -43.25
CA VAL A 474 -50.89 -11.99 -44.32
C VAL A 474 -51.43 -10.64 -43.75
N SER A 475 -50.98 -9.40 -44.06
CA SER A 475 -50.28 -8.68 -45.18
C SER A 475 -49.87 -7.27 -44.68
N ASP A 476 -48.68 -6.74 -45.01
CA ASP A 476 -48.30 -5.76 -46.09
C ASP A 476 -48.64 -4.28 -45.71
N THR A 477 -47.91 -3.19 -46.06
CA THR A 477 -47.05 -2.74 -47.18
C THR A 477 -46.22 -1.52 -46.69
N ASP A 478 -44.90 -1.42 -46.87
CA ASP A 478 -44.11 -0.80 -47.98
C ASP A 478 -43.84 0.72 -47.91
N ASP A 479 -42.64 1.05 -48.42
CA ASP A 479 -42.18 2.29 -49.08
C ASP A 479 -41.27 3.31 -48.35
N ASN A 480 -39.97 3.14 -48.61
CA ASN A 480 -39.09 3.99 -49.46
C ASN A 480 -38.65 5.42 -49.05
N ALA A 481 -37.32 5.59 -49.18
CA ALA A 481 -36.58 6.69 -49.83
C ALA A 481 -36.15 7.97 -49.07
N ASP A 482 -34.83 8.14 -49.07
CA ASP A 482 -34.02 9.29 -49.54
C ASP A 482 -34.03 10.69 -48.89
N ASP A 483 -32.79 11.10 -48.60
CA ASP A 483 -32.13 12.38 -48.92
C ASP A 483 -32.45 13.72 -48.23
N CYS A 484 -31.30 14.35 -47.91
CA CYS A 484 -30.95 15.77 -48.08
C CYS A 484 -31.51 16.88 -47.17
N GLU A 485 -30.54 17.50 -46.49
CA GLU A 485 -30.21 18.94 -46.48
C GLU A 485 -31.07 19.99 -45.73
N ARG A 486 -30.32 20.75 -44.92
CA ARG A 486 -30.35 22.22 -44.70
C ARG A 486 -31.45 22.86 -43.83
N ALA A 487 -30.93 23.60 -42.83
CA ALA A 487 -31.51 24.66 -41.98
C ALA A 487 -32.15 25.83 -42.79
N PRO A 488 -32.66 26.97 -42.22
CA PRO A 488 -32.58 27.52 -40.84
C PRO A 488 -33.86 28.31 -40.36
N TYR A 489 -33.70 29.12 -39.28
CA TYR A 489 -34.50 30.28 -38.79
C TYR A 489 -35.44 30.13 -37.57
N ASP A 490 -34.87 30.46 -36.40
CA ASP A 490 -35.15 31.61 -35.51
C ASP A 490 -36.57 31.98 -34.98
N SER A 491 -36.53 32.34 -33.68
CA SER A 491 -37.45 33.19 -32.88
C SER A 491 -38.81 32.64 -32.41
N PHE A 492 -38.99 32.55 -31.07
CA PHE A 492 -39.94 33.33 -30.25
C PHE A 492 -40.02 32.78 -28.79
N LYS A 493 -39.68 33.63 -27.81
CA LYS A 493 -40.07 33.53 -26.38
C LYS A 493 -41.29 34.48 -26.14
N PRO A 494 -41.79 34.69 -24.90
CA PRO A 494 -42.44 33.80 -23.92
C PRO A 494 -43.77 34.44 -23.39
N GLN A 495 -44.59 33.74 -22.59
CA GLN A 495 -45.57 34.42 -21.71
C GLN A 495 -45.77 33.75 -20.33
N GLN A 496 -45.86 34.62 -19.33
CA GLN A 496 -46.04 34.42 -17.89
C GLN A 496 -47.52 34.48 -17.47
N SER A 497 -47.86 33.99 -16.26
CA SER A 497 -48.67 34.71 -15.23
C SER A 497 -48.70 33.85 -13.95
N GLN A 498 -48.12 34.27 -12.82
CA GLN A 498 -48.52 35.27 -11.82
C GLN A 498 -49.64 34.81 -10.85
N HIS A 499 -49.31 34.70 -9.56
CA HIS A 499 -49.80 35.65 -8.56
C HIS A 499 -48.93 35.69 -7.28
N ARG A 500 -48.66 36.92 -6.86
CA ARG A 500 -47.92 37.41 -5.69
C ARG A 500 -48.85 38.41 -4.99
N GLN A 501 -48.69 38.65 -3.67
CA GLN A 501 -48.82 39.97 -3.00
C GLN A 501 -48.35 39.81 -1.53
N GLN A 502 -47.25 40.45 -1.08
CA GLN A 502 -47.03 41.86 -0.63
C GLN A 502 -47.06 41.94 0.93
N LEU A 503 -46.31 42.75 1.69
CA LEU A 503 -45.45 43.94 1.48
C LEU A 503 -44.74 44.30 2.82
N ASP A 504 -43.53 44.89 2.79
CA ASP A 504 -43.20 46.24 3.35
C ASP A 504 -41.68 46.46 3.67
N ILE A 505 -41.20 47.67 3.36
CA ILE A 505 -39.84 48.25 3.55
C ILE A 505 -40.01 49.57 4.34
N PRO A 506 -39.04 50.14 5.10
CA PRO A 506 -38.10 51.13 4.52
C PRO A 506 -36.67 51.23 5.14
N SER A 507 -35.81 51.90 4.36
CA SER A 507 -34.38 52.26 4.47
C SER A 507 -33.94 53.29 5.53
N ILE A 508 -32.64 53.30 5.92
CA ILE A 508 -31.88 54.51 6.36
C ILE A 508 -30.40 54.46 5.90
N GLN A 509 -29.92 55.57 5.30
CA GLN A 509 -28.51 55.98 5.13
C GLN A 509 -28.23 57.22 6.01
N GLN A 510 -27.03 57.34 6.61
CA GLN A 510 -26.06 58.48 6.54
C GLN A 510 -25.15 58.70 7.78
N GLN A 511 -23.86 58.98 7.49
CA GLN A 511 -22.85 59.79 8.21
C GLN A 511 -22.17 59.19 9.48
N THR A 512 -20.84 59.27 9.73
CA THR A 512 -19.80 60.26 9.36
C THR A 512 -18.35 59.72 9.55
N ALA A 513 -17.38 60.45 8.99
CA ALA A 513 -15.93 60.24 8.81
C ALA A 513 -15.00 60.28 10.06
N ALA A 514 -13.77 59.75 9.93
CA ALA A 514 -12.50 60.51 9.89
C ALA A 514 -11.27 59.69 10.36
N LEU A 515 -10.22 59.59 9.52
CA LEU A 515 -8.81 59.99 9.79
C LEU A 515 -7.85 59.45 8.71
N ASN A 516 -7.36 60.38 7.89
CA ASN A 516 -6.19 60.26 7.02
C ASN A 516 -5.08 61.14 7.61
N SER A 517 -3.81 60.68 7.55
CA SER A 517 -2.65 61.57 7.34
C SER A 517 -1.37 60.78 7.06
N THR A 518 -0.88 60.88 5.82
CA THR A 518 0.53 60.76 5.41
C THR A 518 1.28 62.08 5.65
N PRO A 519 2.63 62.07 5.64
CA PRO A 519 3.40 63.04 4.84
C PRO A 519 4.73 62.44 4.26
N PRO A 520 5.64 63.17 3.56
CA PRO A 520 5.72 63.21 2.09
C PRO A 520 7.11 62.86 1.50
N GLU A 521 7.17 62.71 0.16
CA GLU A 521 8.38 62.61 -0.66
C GLU A 521 9.10 63.97 -0.89
N GLN A 522 10.45 63.93 -0.89
CA GLN A 522 11.42 64.76 -1.62
C GLN A 522 12.69 63.89 -1.76
N GLY A 523 13.48 63.77 -2.82
CA GLY A 523 13.61 64.39 -4.14
C GLY A 523 15.10 64.32 -4.54
N MET A 524 15.42 63.86 -5.76
CA MET A 524 16.70 64.03 -6.51
C MET A 524 17.95 63.29 -5.94
N SER A 525 18.95 62.78 -6.69
CA SER A 525 19.41 62.88 -8.09
C SER A 525 20.46 61.78 -8.39
N GLU A 526 20.44 61.28 -9.63
CA GLU A 526 21.54 60.92 -10.57
C GLU A 526 22.96 60.46 -10.15
N CYS A 527 23.45 59.51 -10.97
CA CYS A 527 24.81 59.34 -11.53
C CYS A 527 25.87 58.45 -10.84
N SER A 528 26.01 57.25 -11.41
CA SER A 528 27.21 56.64 -12.02
C SER A 528 28.63 57.05 -11.56
N CYS A 529 29.45 56.06 -11.19
CA CYS A 529 30.69 55.63 -11.89
C CYS A 529 31.62 54.78 -10.99
N HIS A 530 32.11 53.66 -11.55
CA HIS A 530 33.30 52.87 -11.15
C HIS A 530 34.61 53.69 -11.32
N PRO A 531 35.83 53.11 -11.20
CA PRO A 531 36.48 52.37 -10.10
C PRO A 531 37.94 52.87 -9.87
N SER A 532 38.68 52.35 -8.87
CA SER A 532 40.16 52.42 -8.82
C SER A 532 40.68 51.46 -7.73
N SER A 533 41.40 50.37 -8.06
CA SER A 533 42.88 50.24 -8.12
C SER A 533 43.56 50.71 -6.81
N SER A 534 44.43 49.97 -6.13
CA SER A 534 45.68 49.37 -6.63
C SER A 534 46.47 48.71 -5.47
N GLY A 535 47.14 47.58 -5.75
CA GLY A 535 48.60 47.45 -5.63
C GLY A 535 49.28 47.19 -4.27
N ASP A 536 50.02 46.07 -4.24
CA ASP A 536 51.37 45.85 -3.65
C ASP A 536 51.55 45.97 -2.13
N SER A 537 52.41 45.22 -1.43
CA SER A 537 53.25 44.02 -1.63
C SER A 537 54.09 43.85 -0.34
N THR A 538 54.73 42.68 -0.18
CA THR A 538 55.92 42.34 0.64
C THR A 538 55.81 41.94 2.13
N GLU A 539 56.03 40.63 2.32
CA GLU A 539 57.02 39.91 3.15
C GLU A 539 57.08 39.95 4.69
N GLU A 540 56.93 38.71 5.21
CA GLU A 540 57.72 38.02 6.24
C GLU A 540 57.68 38.43 7.72
N GLY A 541 57.15 37.51 8.55
CA GLY A 541 57.40 37.54 9.99
C GLY A 541 56.63 36.55 10.87
N LYS A 542 56.96 35.26 10.79
CA LYS A 542 56.92 34.26 11.90
C LYS A 542 55.65 34.04 12.75
N LYS A 543 55.22 32.76 12.68
CA LYS A 543 54.90 31.83 13.79
C LYS A 543 53.63 32.05 14.64
N LEU A 544 52.76 31.03 14.46
CA LEU A 544 51.96 30.29 15.45
C LEU A 544 50.82 30.99 16.19
N ALA A 545 49.69 30.26 16.18
CA ALA A 545 48.47 30.42 16.95
C ALA A 545 47.44 31.40 16.38
N GLU A 546 46.60 30.91 15.47
CA GLU A 546 45.25 31.45 15.28
C GLU A 546 44.22 30.32 15.25
N SER A 547 43.59 30.12 16.41
CA SER A 547 42.19 29.76 16.50
C SER A 547 41.37 30.90 15.89
N ARG A 548 40.72 30.67 14.74
CA ARG A 548 39.71 31.58 14.22
C ARG A 548 38.33 30.96 14.34
N GLN A 549 37.55 31.59 15.21
CA GLN A 549 36.10 31.61 15.19
C GLN A 549 35.61 31.89 13.77
N ILE A 550 34.86 30.96 13.20
CA ILE A 550 33.96 31.22 12.08
C ILE A 550 32.57 31.21 12.69
N SER A 551 31.99 32.40 12.80
CA SER A 551 30.58 32.60 13.12
C SER A 551 29.72 32.06 11.98
N PRO A 552 28.78 31.12 12.22
CA PRO A 552 27.86 30.68 11.19
C PRO A 552 26.70 31.66 11.11
N SER A 553 26.57 32.36 9.98
CA SER A 553 25.34 33.05 9.61
C SER A 553 24.32 32.01 9.17
N ASN A 554 23.43 31.67 10.09
CA ASN A 554 22.27 30.80 9.94
C ASN A 554 21.20 31.52 9.09
N PRO A 555 20.65 30.94 8.01
CA PRO A 555 19.35 31.33 7.50
C PRO A 555 18.33 30.33 8.04
N THR A 556 17.78 30.61 9.22
CA THR A 556 16.57 29.95 9.71
C THR A 556 15.39 30.44 8.87
N ASN A 557 14.96 29.64 7.90
CA ASN A 557 13.65 29.77 7.29
C ASN A 557 12.61 29.25 8.28
N VAL A 558 12.15 30.12 9.19
CA VAL A 558 11.02 29.85 10.08
C VAL A 558 9.79 30.45 9.40
N ASN A 559 8.95 29.58 8.83
CA ASN A 559 7.57 29.98 8.55
C ASN A 559 6.86 30.18 9.89
N ASN A 560 5.95 31.16 9.97
CA ASN A 560 5.29 31.61 11.21
C ASN A 560 4.30 30.60 11.83
N ASP A 561 4.24 29.36 11.34
CA ASP A 561 3.55 28.24 11.98
C ASP A 561 4.64 27.23 12.36
N GLY A 562 4.75 26.89 13.64
CA GLY A 562 5.89 26.19 14.25
C GLY A 562 6.13 24.72 13.84
N ASP A 563 5.91 24.35 12.59
CA ASP A 563 6.23 23.04 12.05
C ASP A 563 7.65 23.04 11.45
N LEU A 564 8.62 22.57 12.25
CA LEU A 564 9.94 22.21 11.76
C LEU A 564 9.78 20.98 10.85
N CYS A 565 9.83 21.17 9.54
CA CYS A 565 9.68 20.10 8.55
C CYS A 565 10.91 19.18 8.58
N CYS A 566 10.88 18.17 9.45
CA CYS A 566 11.87 17.10 9.51
C CYS A 566 11.50 15.98 8.53
N PRO A 567 12.48 15.27 7.93
CA PRO A 567 12.20 14.24 6.95
C PRO A 567 11.32 13.14 7.57
N SER A 568 10.17 12.84 6.99
CA SER A 568 9.19 11.88 7.55
C SER A 568 9.52 10.42 7.21
N SER A 569 10.71 9.92 7.57
CA SER A 569 11.12 8.54 7.23
C SER A 569 11.40 7.68 8.46
N SER A 570 11.19 6.38 8.35
CA SER A 570 11.40 5.42 9.44
C SER A 570 12.78 4.74 9.39
N VAL A 571 13.07 3.94 10.43
CA VAL A 571 14.18 2.97 10.45
C VAL A 571 13.71 1.56 10.78
N ILE A 572 12.39 1.34 10.84
CA ILE A 572 11.80 0.03 11.07
C ILE A 572 12.07 -0.92 9.91
N THR A 573 12.17 -2.22 10.21
CA THR A 573 12.27 -3.28 9.21
C THR A 573 10.88 -3.88 8.94
N LEU A 574 10.68 -4.46 7.76
CA LEU A 574 9.34 -4.90 7.35
C LEU A 574 8.77 -6.02 8.24
N ASP A 575 9.62 -6.93 8.72
CA ASP A 575 9.22 -7.96 9.70
C ASP A 575 8.79 -7.37 11.05
N ALA A 576 9.47 -6.32 11.51
CA ALA A 576 9.08 -5.59 12.72
C ALA A 576 7.77 -4.82 12.51
N CYS A 577 7.61 -4.18 11.34
CA CYS A 577 6.37 -3.52 10.94
C CYS A 577 5.18 -4.50 10.96
N MET A 578 5.35 -5.71 10.43
CA MET A 578 4.36 -6.79 10.49
C MET A 578 4.01 -7.22 11.92
N ARG A 579 5.02 -7.45 12.79
CA ARG A 579 4.76 -7.83 14.19
C ARG A 579 4.04 -6.72 14.96
N ASN A 580 4.44 -5.47 14.75
CA ASN A 580 3.77 -4.30 15.32
C ASN A 580 2.32 -4.18 14.82
N PHE A 581 2.10 -4.39 13.52
CA PHE A 581 0.76 -4.36 12.93
C PHE A 581 -0.19 -5.36 13.60
N ILE A 582 0.26 -6.60 13.85
CA ILE A 582 -0.52 -7.61 14.60
C ILE A 582 -0.84 -7.11 16.01
N GLN A 583 0.16 -6.57 16.73
CA GLN A 583 -0.04 -6.05 18.07
C GLN A 583 -1.01 -4.87 18.11
N PHE A 584 -0.94 -3.95 17.15
CA PHE A 584 -1.75 -2.73 17.11
C PHE A 584 -3.19 -3.00 16.71
N THR A 585 -3.43 -3.98 15.84
CA THR A 585 -4.75 -4.22 15.24
C THR A 585 -5.49 -5.43 15.82
N SER A 586 -4.73 -6.40 16.36
CA SER A 586 -5.20 -7.75 16.68
C SER A 586 -5.74 -8.53 15.46
N CYS A 587 -5.25 -8.21 14.25
CA CYS A 587 -5.54 -8.97 13.03
C CYS A 587 -4.97 -10.39 13.12
N SER A 588 -5.41 -11.27 12.22
CA SER A 588 -4.84 -12.60 12.11
C SER A 588 -3.41 -12.57 11.53
N VAL A 589 -2.62 -13.59 11.86
CA VAL A 589 -1.29 -13.78 11.27
C VAL A 589 -1.34 -13.85 9.75
N VAL A 590 -2.41 -14.45 9.18
CA VAL A 590 -2.61 -14.53 7.73
C VAL A 590 -2.74 -13.14 7.11
N GLU A 591 -3.64 -12.29 7.64
CA GLU A 591 -3.86 -10.94 7.11
C GLU A 591 -2.59 -10.08 7.19
N ALA A 592 -1.84 -10.18 8.30
CA ALA A 592 -0.57 -9.48 8.45
C ALA A 592 0.49 -9.94 7.43
N LEU A 593 0.57 -11.24 7.16
CA LEU A 593 1.48 -11.79 6.16
C LEU A 593 1.07 -11.40 4.74
N GLU A 594 -0.23 -11.35 4.44
CA GLU A 594 -0.74 -10.91 3.14
C GLU A 594 -0.43 -9.44 2.87
N ALA A 595 -0.45 -8.60 3.90
CA ALA A 595 -0.07 -7.19 3.83
C ALA A 595 1.40 -6.93 3.45
N VAL A 596 2.29 -7.93 3.66
CA VAL A 596 3.71 -7.88 3.26
C VAL A 596 4.06 -8.81 2.09
N THR A 597 3.09 -9.57 1.56
CA THR A 597 3.31 -10.54 0.48
C THR A 597 2.32 -10.36 -0.67
N LEU A 598 1.08 -10.79 -0.49
CA LEU A 598 0.07 -10.84 -1.53
C LEU A 598 -0.39 -9.44 -1.97
N HIS A 599 -0.74 -8.57 -1.02
CA HIS A 599 -1.26 -7.24 -1.34
C HIS A 599 -0.28 -6.40 -2.17
N PRO A 600 1.02 -6.26 -1.80
CA PRO A 600 1.99 -5.58 -2.66
C PRO A 600 2.22 -6.29 -3.99
N ALA A 601 2.14 -7.64 -4.05
CA ALA A 601 2.24 -8.35 -5.32
C ALA A 601 1.06 -8.05 -6.26
N VAL A 602 -0.16 -7.96 -5.72
CA VAL A 602 -1.37 -7.61 -6.49
C VAL A 602 -1.32 -6.15 -6.94
N LEU A 603 -0.89 -5.23 -6.06
CA LEU A 603 -0.70 -3.82 -6.41
C LEU A 603 0.21 -3.67 -7.64
N LEU A 604 1.33 -4.40 -7.66
CA LEU A 604 2.32 -4.34 -8.73
C LEU A 604 1.99 -5.24 -9.94
N GLY A 605 0.91 -6.02 -9.89
CA GLY A 605 0.51 -6.94 -10.96
C GLY A 605 1.45 -8.14 -11.15
N ILE A 606 2.13 -8.58 -10.09
CA ILE A 606 3.13 -9.67 -10.10
C ILE A 606 2.73 -10.89 -9.26
N GLN A 607 1.46 -10.97 -8.83
CA GLN A 607 0.91 -12.05 -8.00
C GLN A 607 0.92 -13.44 -8.65
N GLU A 608 1.20 -13.52 -9.96
CA GLU A 608 1.40 -14.80 -10.64
C GLU A 608 2.76 -15.43 -10.34
N SER A 609 3.78 -14.61 -10.03
CA SER A 609 5.14 -15.06 -9.75
C SER A 609 5.59 -14.82 -8.31
N LYS A 610 5.11 -13.76 -7.63
CA LYS A 610 5.55 -13.39 -6.28
C LYS A 610 4.36 -13.20 -5.34
N GLY A 611 4.61 -13.16 -4.03
CA GLY A 611 3.57 -12.96 -3.00
C GLY A 611 2.65 -14.15 -2.75
N VAL A 612 2.93 -15.31 -3.37
CA VAL A 612 2.13 -16.55 -3.25
C VAL A 612 3.02 -17.79 -3.25
N ILE A 613 2.55 -18.87 -2.61
CA ILE A 613 3.17 -20.20 -2.73
C ILE A 613 2.26 -21.07 -3.62
N LYS A 614 2.52 -21.06 -4.93
CA LYS A 614 1.79 -21.88 -5.91
C LYS A 614 2.72 -22.39 -7.03
N PRO A 615 2.38 -23.49 -7.73
CA PRO A 615 3.18 -23.94 -8.86
C PRO A 615 3.41 -22.85 -9.91
N GLY A 616 4.66 -22.66 -10.35
CA GLY A 616 5.10 -21.63 -11.28
C GLY A 616 5.57 -20.32 -10.63
N ALA A 617 5.23 -20.09 -9.36
CA ALA A 617 5.72 -18.94 -8.61
C ALA A 617 7.22 -19.09 -8.27
N ASP A 618 7.88 -17.95 -8.06
CA ASP A 618 9.25 -17.90 -7.59
C ASP A 618 9.37 -18.57 -6.22
N ALA A 619 10.40 -19.39 -6.05
CA ALA A 619 10.72 -20.00 -4.77
C ALA A 619 11.48 -19.01 -3.86
N ASP A 620 10.91 -17.81 -3.71
CA ASP A 620 11.32 -16.82 -2.73
C ASP A 620 10.51 -17.06 -1.45
N LEU A 621 11.14 -17.63 -0.44
CA LEU A 621 10.45 -18.14 0.76
C LEU A 621 11.08 -17.58 2.03
N VAL A 622 10.26 -17.28 3.02
CA VAL A 622 10.71 -16.88 4.36
C VAL A 622 10.19 -17.91 5.37
N PHE A 623 11.08 -18.34 6.27
CA PHE A 623 10.79 -19.29 7.33
C PHE A 623 10.74 -18.53 8.64
N LEU A 624 9.59 -18.56 9.28
CA LEU A 624 9.28 -17.82 10.48
C LEU A 624 9.14 -18.77 11.68
N SER A 625 9.64 -18.34 12.83
CA SER A 625 9.29 -18.98 14.12
C SER A 625 7.83 -18.71 14.50
N ASP A 626 7.36 -19.33 15.57
CA ASP A 626 6.00 -19.07 16.11
C ASP A 626 5.78 -17.60 16.47
N ASP A 627 6.82 -16.93 16.98
CA ASP A 627 6.81 -15.49 17.27
C ASP A 627 7.06 -14.60 16.02
N LEU A 628 7.00 -15.19 14.83
CA LEU A 628 7.13 -14.52 13.53
C LEU A 628 8.48 -13.84 13.26
N TYR A 629 9.55 -14.31 13.88
CA TYR A 629 10.92 -13.89 13.55
C TYR A 629 11.48 -14.71 12.39
N VAL A 630 12.20 -14.04 11.49
CA VAL A 630 12.90 -14.66 10.37
C VAL A 630 13.99 -15.60 10.88
N LYS A 631 13.96 -16.84 10.40
CA LYS A 631 14.95 -17.89 10.69
C LYS A 631 15.74 -18.31 9.48
N ARG A 632 15.09 -18.46 8.33
CA ARG A 632 15.71 -18.85 7.05
C ARG A 632 15.04 -18.09 5.92
N VAL A 633 15.80 -17.81 4.87
CA VAL A 633 15.30 -17.16 3.66
C VAL A 633 15.83 -17.90 2.44
N PHE A 634 14.95 -18.12 1.47
CA PHE A 634 15.28 -18.64 0.17
C PHE A 634 15.02 -17.56 -0.87
N VAL A 635 15.92 -17.44 -1.84
CA VAL A 635 15.75 -16.59 -3.02
C VAL A 635 16.04 -17.44 -4.24
N ALA A 636 15.13 -17.42 -5.21
CA ALA A 636 15.20 -18.27 -6.41
C ALA A 636 15.48 -19.74 -6.07
N GLY A 637 14.85 -20.26 -5.00
CA GLY A 637 14.96 -21.66 -4.59
C GLY A 637 16.26 -22.06 -3.88
N GLU A 638 17.15 -21.11 -3.61
CA GLU A 638 18.39 -21.33 -2.88
C GLU A 638 18.33 -20.69 -1.48
N GLU A 639 18.79 -21.43 -0.47
CA GLU A 639 18.89 -20.93 0.89
C GLU A 639 20.02 -19.92 1.03
N VAL A 640 19.76 -18.81 1.72
CA VAL A 640 20.73 -17.75 1.96
C VAL A 640 21.36 -17.90 3.34
N ASP A 641 22.69 -17.85 3.42
CA ASP A 641 23.41 -17.76 4.70
C ASP A 641 23.27 -16.35 5.28
N LEU A 642 22.25 -16.14 6.11
CA LEU A 642 21.98 -14.86 6.77
C LEU A 642 23.12 -14.39 7.68
N GLY A 643 23.91 -15.32 8.24
CA GLY A 643 25.04 -15.00 9.11
C GLY A 643 26.25 -14.46 8.36
N ALA A 644 26.41 -14.83 7.09
CA ALA A 644 27.46 -14.33 6.21
C ALA A 644 27.17 -12.94 5.60
N ILE A 645 25.95 -12.42 5.74
CA ILE A 645 25.59 -11.10 5.22
C ILE A 645 26.22 -10.01 6.10
N GLN A 646 27.24 -9.34 5.58
CA GLN A 646 27.81 -8.13 6.17
C GLN A 646 27.07 -6.91 5.60
N VAL A 647 26.55 -6.06 6.49
CA VAL A 647 25.87 -4.79 6.18
C VAL A 647 26.53 -3.65 6.92
#